data_AF-A0A8H8P759-F1
#
_entry.id   AF-A0A8H8P759-F1
#
_cell.length_a   1.000
_cell.length_b   1.000
_cell.length_c   1.000
_cell.angle_alpha   90.00
_cell.angle_beta   90.00
_cell.angle_gamma   90.00
#
_symmetry.space_group_name_H-M   'P 1'
#
loop_
_entity.id
_entity.type
_entity.pdbx_description
1 polymer ?
#
loop_
_entity_poly.entity_id
_entity_poly.type
_entity_poly.pdbx_seq_one_letter_code
_entity_poly.pdbx_strand_id
1 'polypeptide(L)'
;MDVLGALRDAISQQRPITFLEGTTPTTTLTAATTHIVLSPSLTVARNAPTRFKKDASSSATDPESAPGEFFTIEALLLAWTLKNAGGGDYIRQTKTKGVAGSVGITDRGRVVEWLEGKGDHPNVVGARSTTPPLPDSPSKPTSSAPASAPRREKREHPFNAADYEVCKRIKLQEIELKDRNSVLRGVKVNNFSNIKTLLASRQKPKEAVKDAPRPDAKVGAKKAKNMHPIIVIPSSPTSLITMYNVKKFLDEASFEPSEAAKSRMIREGNLKVEDVIAIVRRRTESEQPVKYYIVDSVEALSKFGQGGGGDPWDRVVCVLTTGQQWQFKPYKWSEPRQLFHNVKGMYIKWRNDTSQVKDWNVSTLEASLGSAAALWPFPSKRFQSNGLISAGELGLQGVQGRVVAFGDLNGDQFLDLLTLSEDQKKVDAWVWDHNSFSFSRSTTVASFITGQIVNVVPADLNYDGRLDMLIMTIGKEGKQLDLSLHLGDGQGVNYSSPRTLPPSGLAHPIVLDSDGNMRLNMLGLDPDGNMKLWRNNDDTSGTFTLVDPPLPSQACKLADPHSSAVVDFNGDCLADLFLHCQDDTFQIWTRSPGSQGGYTFARGEKLPKGAGAVSFADMDRDGTLDIVFPVCKSFSSKTGVGLDCSVHIAYNKQIPLCPSAGGIPSGGSKSKCRSPGDLCVADEAFGFKFDQSAGDAYSVIPLNSILPNHDSLLLTDTSHNPPLPIPLRIGDANLDGYPDILAVAVDEAGVNRVPVLLFSVPGKDGPLISANALDSRGLEFSPHVQQLFGVGRNVSTTSSGTHHRRFFKSAKRGAEALAEITDARGVAFVDLDEDGTLDILVQRNGAQTGSRIAFIQNNFFQDAFFLKAIVLNGACPSGICETSSGKYKPFGSTNPGASFKYTVLDTRGDRSAAFGTQLPQTGYQVLHTPYAFLGLGRTNNYIETLIAGSTSPQSSTTLEGVIPNSKLVLNPNADGTDWKRELFLRPGQWLWWVLFTLVAATVILLVVVMVLHINEKREDERERKKALHHINFDAL
;
A
#
# COMPACT_ATOMS: atom_id res chain seq x y z
N MET A 1 -46.61 -26.90 -18.01
CA MET A 1 -45.83 -26.25 -16.93
C MET A 1 -45.84 -27.20 -15.74
N ASP A 2 -44.71 -27.40 -15.07
CA ASP A 2 -44.61 -28.31 -13.93
C ASP A 2 -45.14 -27.65 -12.64
N VAL A 3 -45.41 -28.44 -11.59
CA VAL A 3 -45.94 -27.97 -10.30
C VAL A 3 -45.08 -26.86 -9.68
N LEU A 4 -43.75 -26.98 -9.74
CA LEU A 4 -42.83 -25.96 -9.21
C LEU A 4 -42.82 -24.70 -10.07
N GLY A 5 -42.81 -24.87 -11.40
CA GLY A 5 -42.94 -23.76 -12.36
C GLY A 5 -44.23 -22.97 -12.16
N ALA A 6 -45.35 -23.64 -11.94
CA ALA A 6 -46.65 -23.01 -11.70
C ALA A 6 -46.70 -22.26 -10.35
N LEU A 7 -46.09 -22.81 -9.29
CA LEU A 7 -45.95 -22.10 -8.02
C LEU A 7 -45.11 -20.83 -8.18
N ARG A 8 -43.99 -20.91 -8.89
CA ARG A 8 -43.11 -19.75 -9.18
C ARG A 8 -43.82 -18.70 -10.03
N ASP A 9 -44.57 -19.12 -11.05
CA ASP A 9 -45.36 -18.22 -11.90
C ASP A 9 -46.45 -17.50 -11.10
N ALA A 10 -47.21 -18.23 -10.28
CA ALA A 10 -48.24 -17.65 -9.42
C ALA A 10 -47.66 -16.62 -8.42
N ILE A 11 -46.53 -16.95 -7.77
CA ILE A 11 -45.87 -16.06 -6.80
C ILE A 11 -45.29 -14.81 -7.49
N SER A 12 -44.51 -14.98 -8.56
CA SER A 12 -43.85 -13.87 -9.26
C SER A 12 -44.84 -12.92 -9.95
N GLN A 13 -45.96 -13.44 -10.46
CA GLN A 13 -47.05 -12.64 -11.04
C GLN A 13 -48.10 -12.18 -10.01
N GLN A 14 -47.89 -12.41 -8.71
CA GLN A 14 -48.82 -12.05 -7.62
C GLN A 14 -50.26 -12.58 -7.80
N ARG A 15 -50.43 -13.75 -8.44
CA ARG A 15 -51.75 -14.38 -8.60
C ARG A 15 -52.24 -14.95 -7.26
N PRO A 16 -53.54 -14.91 -6.97
CA PRO A 16 -54.09 -15.46 -5.73
C PRO A 16 -53.96 -16.98 -5.71
N ILE A 17 -53.27 -17.51 -4.69
CA ILE A 17 -53.19 -18.94 -4.40
C ILE A 17 -54.28 -19.26 -3.37
N THR A 18 -55.13 -20.24 -3.68
CA THR A 18 -56.26 -20.66 -2.80
C THR A 18 -56.15 -22.15 -2.47
N PHE A 19 -56.97 -22.62 -1.52
CA PHE A 19 -56.84 -23.93 -0.91
C PHE A 19 -58.18 -24.66 -0.86
N LEU A 20 -58.17 -25.99 -0.85
CA LEU A 20 -59.36 -26.82 -0.67
C LEU A 20 -59.20 -27.77 0.53
N GLU A 21 -60.14 -27.73 1.46
CA GLU A 21 -60.33 -28.75 2.51
C GLU A 21 -61.39 -29.73 2.00
N GLY A 22 -60.97 -30.88 1.45
CA GLY A 22 -61.84 -31.74 0.65
C GLY A 22 -62.35 -31.00 -0.58
N THR A 23 -63.65 -30.72 -0.63
CA THR A 23 -64.32 -29.91 -1.68
C THR A 23 -64.59 -28.46 -1.28
N THR A 24 -64.34 -28.09 -0.01
CA THR A 24 -64.64 -26.75 0.53
C THR A 24 -63.48 -25.77 0.31
N PRO A 25 -63.70 -24.60 -0.33
CA PRO A 25 -62.66 -23.62 -0.56
C PRO A 25 -62.31 -22.81 0.71
N THR A 26 -61.01 -22.59 0.93
CA THR A 26 -60.47 -21.76 2.02
C THR A 26 -59.33 -20.87 1.53
N THR A 27 -59.12 -19.75 2.23
CA THR A 27 -58.13 -18.70 1.88
C THR A 27 -56.82 -18.84 2.66
N THR A 28 -56.70 -19.80 3.57
CA THR A 28 -55.49 -20.00 4.39
C THR A 28 -55.03 -21.45 4.38
N LEU A 29 -53.70 -21.67 4.38
CA LEU A 29 -53.11 -23.01 4.50
C LEU A 29 -53.24 -23.50 5.94
N THR A 30 -54.12 -24.47 6.16
CA THR A 30 -54.44 -25.12 7.44
C THR A 30 -53.92 -26.56 7.49
N ALA A 31 -53.98 -27.21 8.66
CA ALA A 31 -53.70 -28.64 8.77
C ALA A 31 -54.71 -29.52 8.00
N ALA A 32 -55.96 -29.05 7.80
CA ALA A 32 -57.03 -29.75 7.08
C ALA A 32 -57.01 -29.53 5.55
N THR A 33 -56.14 -28.64 5.05
CA THR A 33 -55.98 -28.41 3.60
C THR A 33 -55.56 -29.71 2.90
N THR A 34 -56.27 -30.06 1.82
CA THR A 34 -56.04 -31.25 0.98
C THR A 34 -55.38 -30.91 -0.35
N HIS A 35 -55.78 -29.79 -0.97
CA HIS A 35 -55.28 -29.35 -2.28
C HIS A 35 -54.95 -27.86 -2.29
N ILE A 36 -54.02 -27.48 -3.17
CA ILE A 36 -53.58 -26.11 -3.43
C ILE A 36 -53.95 -25.77 -4.88
N VAL A 37 -54.65 -24.65 -5.07
CA VAL A 37 -55.08 -24.16 -6.38
C VAL A 37 -54.13 -23.05 -6.81
N LEU A 38 -53.35 -23.31 -7.87
CA LEU A 38 -52.35 -22.38 -8.42
C LEU A 38 -52.91 -21.56 -9.61
N SER A 39 -53.92 -22.09 -10.29
CA SER A 39 -54.66 -21.40 -11.34
C SER A 39 -56.04 -22.07 -11.53
N PRO A 40 -57.00 -21.44 -12.24
CA PRO A 40 -58.29 -22.07 -12.54
C PRO A 40 -58.21 -23.41 -13.28
N SER A 41 -57.07 -23.72 -13.91
CA SER A 41 -56.81 -24.97 -14.63
C SER A 41 -55.77 -25.88 -13.95
N LEU A 42 -55.32 -25.56 -12.72
CA LEU A 42 -54.31 -26.35 -12.01
C LEU A 42 -54.54 -26.37 -10.49
N THR A 43 -55.10 -27.49 -10.04
CA THR A 43 -55.25 -27.88 -8.63
C THR A 43 -54.31 -29.05 -8.36
N VAL A 44 -53.52 -28.96 -7.28
CA VAL A 44 -52.47 -29.94 -6.96
C VAL A 44 -52.66 -30.45 -5.53
N ALA A 45 -52.43 -31.73 -5.29
CA ALA A 45 -52.44 -32.29 -3.93
C ALA A 45 -51.40 -31.56 -3.05
N ARG A 46 -51.77 -31.26 -1.81
CA ARG A 46 -50.95 -30.45 -0.89
C ARG A 46 -49.54 -31.01 -0.66
N ASN A 47 -49.41 -32.33 -0.64
CA ASN A 47 -48.16 -33.06 -0.42
C ASN A 47 -47.40 -33.41 -1.72
N ALA A 48 -47.83 -32.92 -2.89
CA ALA A 48 -47.17 -33.24 -4.16
C ALA A 48 -45.69 -32.86 -4.13
N PRO A 49 -44.78 -33.76 -4.55
CA PRO A 49 -43.36 -33.46 -4.61
C PRO A 49 -43.06 -32.45 -5.73
N THR A 50 -41.98 -31.71 -5.59
CA THR A 50 -41.53 -30.73 -6.59
C THR A 50 -40.13 -31.08 -7.07
N ARG A 51 -39.67 -30.53 -8.19
CA ARG A 51 -38.29 -30.72 -8.67
C ARG A 51 -37.22 -29.93 -7.87
N PHE A 52 -37.55 -29.46 -6.66
CA PHE A 52 -36.67 -28.71 -5.76
C PHE A 52 -36.10 -29.66 -4.69
N LYS A 53 -34.79 -29.95 -4.73
CA LYS A 53 -34.15 -30.89 -3.79
C LYS A 53 -33.99 -30.29 -2.39
N LYS A 54 -34.14 -31.14 -1.38
CA LYS A 54 -33.83 -30.83 0.04
C LYS A 54 -32.33 -30.66 0.28
N ASP A 55 -31.51 -31.46 -0.40
CA ASP A 55 -30.06 -31.44 -0.32
C ASP A 55 -29.45 -31.22 -1.72
N ALA A 56 -28.40 -30.41 -1.82
CA ALA A 56 -27.68 -30.17 -3.08
C ALA A 56 -26.79 -31.37 -3.49
N SER A 57 -26.40 -32.21 -2.54
CA SER A 57 -25.55 -33.40 -2.75
C SER A 57 -26.32 -34.64 -3.24
N SER A 58 -27.65 -34.63 -3.15
CA SER A 58 -28.52 -35.71 -3.65
C SER A 58 -28.29 -35.94 -5.15
N SER A 59 -28.16 -37.21 -5.55
CA SER A 59 -28.08 -37.64 -6.95
C SER A 59 -29.45 -37.87 -7.59
N ALA A 60 -30.55 -37.88 -6.82
CA ALA A 60 -31.89 -38.12 -7.35
C ALA A 60 -32.29 -37.07 -8.40
N THR A 61 -32.78 -37.52 -9.55
CA THR A 61 -33.16 -36.64 -10.68
C THR A 61 -34.66 -36.61 -10.95
N ASP A 62 -35.43 -37.51 -10.35
CA ASP A 62 -36.87 -37.64 -10.58
C ASP A 62 -37.63 -37.60 -9.24
N PRO A 63 -38.52 -36.59 -9.02
CA PRO A 63 -39.26 -36.46 -7.77
C PRO A 63 -40.32 -37.55 -7.57
N GLU A 64 -40.74 -38.27 -8.61
CA GLU A 64 -41.67 -39.40 -8.48
C GLU A 64 -40.96 -40.68 -8.02
N SER A 65 -39.68 -40.87 -8.37
CA SER A 65 -38.92 -42.06 -7.92
C SER A 65 -38.34 -41.91 -6.51
N ALA A 66 -38.11 -40.69 -6.05
CA ALA A 66 -37.49 -40.41 -4.75
C ALA A 66 -38.12 -39.20 -4.01
N PRO A 67 -39.45 -39.17 -3.79
CA PRO A 67 -40.15 -37.99 -3.26
C PRO A 67 -39.64 -37.52 -1.88
N GLY A 68 -39.01 -38.43 -1.11
CA GLY A 68 -38.37 -38.10 0.17
C GLY A 68 -37.22 -37.09 0.05
N GLU A 69 -36.51 -37.03 -1.08
CA GLU A 69 -35.35 -36.15 -1.29
C GLU A 69 -35.73 -34.75 -1.80
N PHE A 70 -37.00 -34.54 -2.16
CA PHE A 70 -37.51 -33.29 -2.71
C PHE A 70 -38.47 -32.57 -1.75
N PHE A 71 -38.57 -31.24 -1.84
CA PHE A 71 -39.58 -30.49 -1.10
C PHE A 71 -40.97 -30.68 -1.71
N THR A 72 -41.98 -30.78 -0.86
CA THR A 72 -43.38 -30.73 -1.26
C THR A 72 -43.81 -29.30 -1.59
N ILE A 73 -44.87 -29.15 -2.39
CA ILE A 73 -45.42 -27.84 -2.74
C ILE A 73 -45.84 -27.04 -1.49
N GLU A 74 -46.40 -27.68 -0.47
CA GLU A 74 -46.73 -27.02 0.80
C GLU A 74 -45.51 -26.46 1.56
N ALA A 75 -44.35 -27.12 1.51
CA ALA A 75 -43.15 -26.71 2.25
C ALA A 75 -42.55 -25.43 1.66
N LEU A 76 -42.53 -25.33 0.32
CA LEU A 76 -42.09 -24.14 -0.41
C LEU A 76 -43.07 -22.98 -0.24
N LEU A 77 -44.39 -23.25 -0.32
CA LEU A 77 -45.42 -22.24 -0.11
C LEU A 77 -45.44 -21.72 1.34
N LEU A 78 -45.19 -22.57 2.34
CA LEU A 78 -45.09 -22.16 3.74
C LEU A 78 -43.81 -21.34 4.01
N ALA A 79 -42.69 -21.67 3.36
CA ALA A 79 -41.48 -20.85 3.41
C ALA A 79 -41.72 -19.43 2.89
N TRP A 80 -42.42 -19.29 1.75
CA TRP A 80 -42.77 -18.00 1.14
C TRP A 80 -43.83 -17.21 1.91
N THR A 81 -44.96 -17.82 2.28
CA THR A 81 -46.04 -17.11 3.01
C THR A 81 -45.56 -16.56 4.36
N LEU A 82 -44.62 -17.24 5.02
CA LEU A 82 -44.05 -16.79 6.29
C LEU A 82 -42.78 -15.95 6.14
N LYS A 83 -42.37 -15.52 4.94
CA LYS A 83 -41.04 -14.91 4.67
C LYS A 83 -40.60 -13.78 5.62
N ASN A 84 -41.55 -13.02 6.18
CA ASN A 84 -41.30 -11.94 7.13
C ASN A 84 -41.27 -12.37 8.61
N ALA A 85 -41.64 -13.61 8.93
CA ALA A 85 -41.65 -14.15 10.28
C ALA A 85 -40.26 -14.64 10.72
N GLY A 86 -39.93 -14.40 12.00
CA GLY A 86 -38.66 -14.84 12.60
C GLY A 86 -38.48 -16.36 12.59
N GLY A 87 -37.24 -16.83 12.65
CA GLY A 87 -36.91 -18.26 12.52
C GLY A 87 -37.63 -19.16 13.54
N GLY A 88 -37.81 -18.68 14.78
CA GLY A 88 -38.57 -19.38 15.82
C GLY A 88 -40.06 -19.52 15.50
N ASP A 89 -40.70 -18.44 15.04
CA ASP A 89 -42.12 -18.46 14.64
C ASP A 89 -42.37 -19.32 13.41
N TYR A 90 -41.43 -19.33 12.46
CA TYR A 90 -41.47 -20.21 11.30
C TYR A 90 -41.42 -21.70 11.70
N ILE A 91 -40.47 -22.10 12.55
CA ILE A 91 -40.40 -23.50 13.06
C ILE A 91 -41.63 -23.85 13.90
N ARG A 92 -42.18 -22.91 14.69
CA ARG A 92 -43.41 -23.15 15.44
C ARG A 92 -44.59 -23.41 14.50
N GLN A 93 -44.74 -22.59 13.46
CA GLN A 93 -45.86 -22.71 12.51
C GLN A 93 -45.72 -23.90 11.55
N THR A 94 -44.52 -24.32 11.13
CA THR A 94 -44.34 -25.55 10.34
C THR A 94 -44.80 -26.78 11.12
N LYS A 95 -44.48 -26.84 12.42
CA LYS A 95 -44.98 -27.88 13.33
C LYS A 95 -46.49 -27.82 13.53
N THR A 96 -47.06 -26.64 13.85
CA THR A 96 -48.51 -26.49 14.07
C THR A 96 -49.35 -26.80 12.82
N LYS A 97 -48.82 -26.56 11.61
CA LYS A 97 -49.51 -26.87 10.35
C LYS A 97 -49.25 -28.29 9.81
N GLY A 98 -48.41 -29.09 10.49
CA GLY A 98 -48.13 -30.47 10.12
C GLY A 98 -47.34 -30.65 8.81
N VAL A 99 -46.51 -29.68 8.43
CA VAL A 99 -45.76 -29.72 7.15
C VAL A 99 -44.51 -30.58 7.28
N ALA A 100 -44.43 -31.66 6.50
CA ALA A 100 -43.29 -32.58 6.52
C ALA A 100 -42.10 -32.03 5.71
N GLY A 101 -40.96 -31.83 6.37
CA GLY A 101 -39.72 -31.38 5.71
C GLY A 101 -39.70 -29.89 5.37
N SER A 102 -39.76 -29.02 6.38
CA SER A 102 -39.62 -27.57 6.20
C SER A 102 -38.25 -27.15 5.65
N VAL A 103 -38.23 -26.14 4.77
CA VAL A 103 -36.98 -25.50 4.29
C VAL A 103 -36.16 -25.00 5.49
N GLY A 104 -34.86 -25.33 5.54
CA GLY A 104 -33.95 -24.95 6.62
C GLY A 104 -33.81 -23.42 6.76
N ILE A 105 -33.61 -22.93 7.98
CA ILE A 105 -33.53 -21.47 8.28
C ILE A 105 -32.45 -20.78 7.44
N THR A 106 -31.33 -21.46 7.16
CA THR A 106 -30.20 -20.97 6.37
C THR A 106 -30.56 -20.73 4.90
N ASP A 107 -31.30 -21.64 4.28
CA ASP A 107 -31.59 -21.61 2.84
C ASP A 107 -32.91 -20.93 2.51
N ARG A 108 -33.78 -20.79 3.51
CA ARG A 108 -35.10 -20.15 3.41
C ARG A 108 -35.09 -18.83 2.64
N GLY A 109 -34.09 -17.96 2.86
CA GLY A 109 -33.97 -16.70 2.12
C GLY A 109 -33.79 -16.90 0.62
N ARG A 110 -32.86 -17.77 0.22
CA ARG A 110 -32.55 -18.09 -1.19
C ARG A 110 -33.73 -18.77 -1.89
N VAL A 111 -34.42 -19.68 -1.20
CA VAL A 111 -35.63 -20.33 -1.71
C VAL A 111 -36.74 -19.31 -1.97
N VAL A 112 -36.95 -18.36 -1.06
CA VAL A 112 -37.95 -17.28 -1.22
C VAL A 112 -37.59 -16.34 -2.36
N GLU A 113 -36.34 -15.88 -2.45
CA GLU A 113 -35.86 -15.04 -3.56
C GLU A 113 -36.07 -15.72 -4.91
N TRP A 114 -35.72 -17.01 -5.02
CA TRP A 114 -35.92 -17.78 -6.24
C TRP A 114 -37.41 -17.91 -6.60
N LEU A 115 -38.29 -18.21 -5.63
CA LEU A 115 -39.75 -18.29 -5.84
C LEU A 115 -40.34 -16.95 -6.28
N GLU A 116 -39.80 -15.82 -5.84
CA GLU A 116 -40.14 -14.46 -6.31
C GLU A 116 -39.56 -14.12 -7.70
N GLY A 117 -38.91 -15.06 -8.38
CA GLY A 117 -38.35 -14.88 -9.73
C GLY A 117 -36.93 -14.30 -9.77
N LYS A 118 -36.23 -14.17 -8.62
CA LYS A 118 -34.89 -13.59 -8.56
C LYS A 118 -33.83 -14.69 -8.71
N GLY A 119 -33.14 -14.68 -9.84
CA GLY A 119 -32.00 -15.56 -10.13
C GLY A 119 -32.33 -17.06 -10.28
N ASP A 120 -31.28 -17.88 -10.32
CA ASP A 120 -31.34 -19.33 -10.40
C ASP A 120 -30.93 -19.98 -9.06
N HIS A 121 -31.39 -21.21 -8.83
CA HIS A 121 -31.11 -21.95 -7.59
C HIS A 121 -30.58 -23.36 -7.91
N PRO A 122 -29.42 -23.78 -7.36
CA PRO A 122 -28.72 -25.00 -7.78
C PRO A 122 -29.51 -26.29 -7.48
N ASN A 123 -30.36 -26.30 -6.44
CA ASN A 123 -31.15 -27.47 -6.06
C ASN A 123 -32.36 -27.75 -6.98
N VAL A 124 -32.53 -27.04 -8.10
CA VAL A 124 -33.70 -27.18 -8.98
C VAL A 124 -33.33 -28.02 -10.20
N VAL A 125 -33.94 -29.20 -10.33
CA VAL A 125 -33.70 -30.09 -11.49
C VAL A 125 -34.39 -29.53 -12.75
N GLY A 126 -33.78 -29.75 -13.92
CA GLY A 126 -34.36 -29.35 -15.22
C GLY A 126 -35.63 -30.15 -15.56
N ALA A 127 -36.57 -29.53 -16.30
CA ALA A 127 -37.78 -30.20 -16.74
C ALA A 127 -37.51 -31.11 -17.95
N ARG A 128 -38.07 -32.33 -17.95
CA ARG A 128 -38.07 -33.21 -19.14
C ARG A 128 -38.91 -32.58 -20.25
N SER A 129 -38.34 -32.50 -21.46
CA SER A 129 -39.10 -32.24 -22.69
C SER A 129 -39.75 -33.54 -23.16
N THR A 130 -41.06 -33.54 -23.42
CA THR A 130 -41.81 -34.72 -23.86
C THR A 130 -42.10 -34.66 -25.37
N THR A 131 -41.24 -35.28 -26.19
CA THR A 131 -41.54 -35.52 -27.61
C THR A 131 -40.77 -36.77 -28.10
N PRO A 132 -41.41 -37.77 -28.74
CA PRO A 132 -40.72 -38.95 -29.30
C PRO A 132 -39.99 -38.64 -30.63
N PRO A 133 -39.00 -39.45 -31.06
CA PRO A 133 -38.13 -39.11 -32.21
C PRO A 133 -38.50 -39.78 -33.55
N LEU A 134 -37.88 -39.24 -34.63
CA LEU A 134 -37.73 -39.75 -36.04
C LEU A 134 -38.86 -39.42 -37.05
N PRO A 135 -38.59 -39.33 -38.39
CA PRO A 135 -37.34 -39.58 -39.15
C PRO A 135 -36.88 -38.45 -40.14
N ASP A 136 -35.92 -38.78 -41.01
CA ASP A 136 -35.03 -37.99 -41.89
C ASP A 136 -35.57 -36.96 -42.93
N SER A 137 -34.76 -35.90 -43.15
CA SER A 137 -34.27 -35.24 -44.41
C SER A 137 -35.15 -35.07 -45.69
N PRO A 138 -34.85 -34.14 -46.66
CA PRO A 138 -33.91 -32.99 -46.70
C PRO A 138 -34.47 -31.65 -47.31
N SER A 139 -33.58 -30.66 -47.50
CA SER A 139 -33.60 -29.56 -48.52
C SER A 139 -33.96 -28.09 -48.13
N LYS A 140 -33.32 -27.15 -48.87
CA LYS A 140 -33.23 -25.66 -48.75
C LYS A 140 -34.42 -24.97 -49.47
N PRO A 141 -34.68 -23.62 -49.41
CA PRO A 141 -33.67 -22.54 -49.46
C PRO A 141 -33.90 -21.18 -48.71
N THR A 142 -32.77 -20.49 -48.50
CA THR A 142 -32.49 -19.03 -48.32
C THR A 142 -33.56 -18.00 -47.90
N SER A 143 -33.40 -17.48 -46.68
CA SER A 143 -33.44 -16.03 -46.30
C SER A 143 -33.16 -15.86 -44.79
N SER A 144 -32.73 -14.72 -44.21
CA SER A 144 -31.81 -13.65 -44.70
C SER A 144 -31.39 -12.70 -43.54
N ALA A 145 -30.08 -12.40 -43.39
CA ALA A 145 -29.45 -11.44 -42.45
C ALA A 145 -29.57 -11.72 -40.92
N PRO A 146 -28.66 -11.15 -40.08
CA PRO A 146 -27.20 -11.13 -40.20
C PRO A 146 -26.50 -11.90 -39.04
N ALA A 147 -25.21 -12.24 -39.20
CA ALA A 147 -24.53 -13.22 -38.35
C ALA A 147 -24.09 -12.69 -36.97
N SER A 148 -24.51 -13.39 -35.90
CA SER A 148 -23.83 -13.38 -34.59
C SER A 148 -22.71 -14.43 -34.56
N ALA A 149 -21.57 -14.10 -33.94
CA ALA A 149 -20.39 -14.96 -33.81
C ALA A 149 -20.67 -16.34 -33.16
N PRO A 150 -19.89 -17.39 -33.46
CA PRO A 150 -20.22 -18.76 -33.08
C PRO A 150 -20.09 -19.03 -31.59
N ARG A 151 -21.10 -19.70 -31.04
CA ARG A 151 -21.12 -20.24 -29.69
C ARG A 151 -20.16 -21.44 -29.64
N ARG A 152 -19.03 -21.34 -28.92
CA ARG A 152 -18.12 -22.48 -28.68
C ARG A 152 -18.92 -23.63 -28.06
N GLU A 153 -18.96 -24.77 -28.74
CA GLU A 153 -19.40 -26.02 -28.12
C GLU A 153 -18.45 -26.35 -26.96
N LYS A 154 -19.03 -26.69 -25.80
CA LYS A 154 -18.25 -27.33 -24.73
C LYS A 154 -17.81 -28.69 -25.25
N ARG A 155 -16.51 -28.83 -25.57
CA ARG A 155 -15.91 -30.17 -25.66
C ARG A 155 -16.13 -30.87 -24.33
N GLU A 156 -16.79 -32.01 -24.38
CA GLU A 156 -16.89 -32.91 -23.24
C GLU A 156 -15.49 -33.44 -22.95
N HIS A 157 -14.95 -33.15 -21.76
CA HIS A 157 -13.73 -33.81 -21.30
C HIS A 157 -14.10 -35.27 -20.99
N PRO A 158 -13.47 -36.27 -21.61
CA PRO A 158 -13.72 -37.66 -21.27
C PRO A 158 -13.35 -37.91 -19.81
N PHE A 159 -14.22 -38.60 -19.08
CA PHE A 159 -14.00 -38.93 -17.68
C PHE A 159 -12.76 -39.81 -17.52
N ASN A 160 -11.68 -39.24 -16.98
CA ASN A 160 -10.47 -39.97 -16.66
C ASN A 160 -10.58 -40.54 -15.24
N ALA A 161 -10.64 -41.86 -15.13
CA ALA A 161 -10.74 -42.54 -13.84
C ALA A 161 -9.52 -42.27 -12.92
N ALA A 162 -8.34 -42.05 -13.49
CA ALA A 162 -7.15 -41.68 -12.72
C ALA A 162 -7.28 -40.28 -12.09
N ASP A 163 -7.77 -39.30 -12.86
CA ASP A 163 -8.02 -37.94 -12.35
C ASP A 163 -9.11 -37.95 -11.27
N TYR A 164 -10.13 -38.81 -11.41
CA TYR A 164 -11.16 -38.98 -10.38
C TYR A 164 -10.61 -39.51 -9.06
N GLU A 165 -9.72 -40.51 -9.07
CA GLU A 165 -9.06 -40.98 -7.86
C GLU A 165 -8.09 -39.96 -7.27
N VAL A 166 -7.38 -39.20 -8.11
CA VAL A 166 -6.50 -38.10 -7.66
C VAL A 166 -7.33 -36.97 -7.02
N CYS A 167 -8.41 -36.51 -7.66
CA CYS A 167 -9.31 -35.52 -7.09
C CYS A 167 -9.95 -36.01 -5.78
N LYS A 168 -10.33 -37.29 -5.69
CA LYS A 168 -10.85 -37.89 -4.44
C LYS A 168 -9.79 -37.89 -3.34
N ARG A 169 -8.52 -38.17 -3.67
CA ARG A 169 -7.40 -38.14 -2.72
C ARG A 169 -7.09 -36.71 -2.25
N ILE A 170 -7.07 -35.75 -3.17
CA ILE A 170 -6.92 -34.32 -2.86
C ILE A 170 -8.05 -33.86 -1.93
N LYS A 171 -9.32 -34.18 -2.24
CA LYS A 171 -10.46 -33.85 -1.37
C LYS A 171 -10.48 -34.51 0.00
N LEU A 172 -9.77 -35.63 0.17
CA LEU A 172 -9.60 -36.29 1.47
C LEU A 172 -8.42 -35.71 2.28
N GLN A 173 -7.59 -34.87 1.66
CA GLN A 173 -6.41 -34.25 2.27
C GLN A 173 -6.48 -32.70 2.29
N GLU A 174 -7.46 -32.09 1.61
CA GLU A 174 -7.68 -30.65 1.62
C GLU A 174 -8.28 -30.18 2.96
N ILE A 175 -7.78 -29.05 3.47
CA ILE A 175 -8.31 -28.38 4.66
C ILE A 175 -8.83 -27.01 4.22
N GLU A 176 -10.15 -26.87 4.09
CA GLU A 176 -10.78 -25.61 3.69
C GLU A 176 -10.76 -24.59 4.85
N LEU A 177 -9.74 -23.74 4.88
CA LEU A 177 -9.53 -22.77 5.97
C LEU A 177 -10.57 -21.63 6.00
N LYS A 178 -11.15 -21.25 4.85
CA LYS A 178 -12.16 -20.19 4.72
C LYS A 178 -13.05 -20.42 3.50
N ASP A 179 -14.37 -20.43 3.70
CA ASP A 179 -15.35 -20.37 2.61
C ASP A 179 -15.81 -18.92 2.31
N ARG A 180 -16.59 -18.74 1.24
CA ARG A 180 -17.17 -17.44 0.86
C ARG A 180 -18.02 -16.81 1.98
N ASN A 181 -18.64 -17.59 2.86
CA ASN A 181 -19.47 -17.06 3.94
C ASN A 181 -18.64 -16.59 5.14
N SER A 182 -17.53 -17.25 5.47
CA SER A 182 -16.63 -16.85 6.55
C SER A 182 -15.93 -15.52 6.25
N VAL A 183 -15.54 -15.31 4.98
CA VAL A 183 -15.00 -14.02 4.49
C VAL A 183 -16.01 -12.87 4.69
N LEU A 184 -17.29 -13.11 4.39
CA LEU A 184 -18.35 -12.09 4.53
C LEU A 184 -18.81 -11.85 5.98
N ARG A 185 -18.55 -12.77 6.91
CA ARG A 185 -19.00 -12.68 8.32
C ARG A 185 -17.89 -12.26 9.29
N GLY A 186 -16.62 -12.48 8.92
CA GLY A 186 -15.48 -12.31 9.81
C GLY A 186 -15.47 -13.31 10.97
N VAL A 187 -14.49 -13.18 11.86
CA VAL A 187 -14.26 -14.12 12.98
C VAL A 187 -15.32 -14.00 14.10
N LYS A 188 -16.09 -12.90 14.13
CA LYS A 188 -17.22 -12.69 15.05
C LYS A 188 -18.44 -12.14 14.31
N VAL A 189 -19.59 -12.79 14.53
CA VAL A 189 -20.89 -12.36 13.98
C VAL A 189 -21.37 -11.09 14.68
N ASN A 190 -21.04 -9.93 14.11
CA ASN A 190 -21.48 -8.64 14.63
C ASN A 190 -22.91 -8.31 14.16
N ASN A 191 -23.87 -8.29 15.09
CA ASN A 191 -25.28 -8.02 14.80
C ASN A 191 -25.63 -6.55 15.05
N PHE A 192 -25.64 -5.73 13.99
CA PHE A 192 -25.95 -4.30 14.07
C PHE A 192 -27.44 -3.94 14.05
N SER A 193 -28.36 -4.92 14.19
CA SER A 193 -29.82 -4.70 14.15
C SER A 193 -30.27 -3.65 15.17
N ASN A 194 -29.67 -3.66 16.36
CA ASN A 194 -29.99 -2.71 17.44
C ASN A 194 -29.68 -1.25 17.06
N ILE A 195 -28.64 -1.01 16.24
CA ILE A 195 -28.30 0.33 15.74
C ILE A 195 -29.33 0.79 14.70
N LYS A 196 -29.77 -0.13 13.83
CA LYS A 196 -30.81 0.16 12.81
C LYS A 196 -32.14 0.58 13.44
N THR A 197 -32.58 -0.09 14.52
CA THR A 197 -33.77 0.33 15.29
C THR A 197 -33.60 1.66 16.02
N LEU A 198 -32.39 1.98 16.50
CA LEU A 198 -32.09 3.22 17.23
C LEU A 198 -31.97 4.44 16.29
N LEU A 199 -31.59 4.23 15.03
CA LEU A 199 -31.65 5.25 13.98
C LEU A 199 -33.09 5.51 13.51
N ALA A 200 -33.90 4.46 13.34
CA ALA A 200 -35.30 4.60 12.93
C ALA A 200 -36.15 5.40 13.94
N SER A 201 -35.90 5.26 15.25
CA SER A 201 -36.62 6.04 16.28
C SER A 201 -36.24 7.53 16.29
N ARG A 202 -35.09 7.92 15.71
CA ARG A 202 -34.66 9.31 15.57
C ARG A 202 -35.18 10.03 14.31
N GLN A 203 -35.82 9.31 13.38
CA GLN A 203 -36.33 9.88 12.12
C GLN A 203 -37.76 10.45 12.20
N LYS A 204 -38.41 10.44 13.37
CA LYS A 204 -39.72 11.11 13.54
C LYS A 204 -39.52 12.61 13.84
N PRO A 205 -40.10 13.53 13.04
CA PRO A 205 -40.02 14.97 13.31
C PRO A 205 -40.87 15.35 14.54
N LYS A 206 -40.45 16.39 15.26
CA LYS A 206 -41.20 17.00 16.36
C LYS A 206 -41.91 18.27 15.89
N GLU A 207 -43.16 18.44 16.30
CA GLU A 207 -43.92 19.69 16.14
C GLU A 207 -43.45 20.79 17.10
N ALA A 208 -43.82 22.03 16.78
CA ALA A 208 -43.37 23.25 17.46
C ALA A 208 -44.44 23.85 18.40
N VAL A 209 -43.99 24.60 19.41
CA VAL A 209 -44.85 25.38 20.33
C VAL A 209 -44.32 26.82 20.44
N LYS A 210 -45.21 27.79 20.65
CA LYS A 210 -45.02 29.25 20.47
C LYS A 210 -44.57 30.01 21.73
N ASP A 211 -44.20 31.27 21.51
CA ASP A 211 -43.52 32.25 22.40
C ASP A 211 -44.39 33.11 23.35
N ALA A 212 -43.66 33.81 24.25
CA ALA A 212 -43.90 35.13 24.89
C ALA A 212 -44.64 35.21 26.26
N PRO A 213 -44.46 36.29 27.09
CA PRO A 213 -43.46 37.39 27.09
C PRO A 213 -42.73 37.65 28.46
N ARG A 214 -41.80 38.64 28.50
CA ARG A 214 -41.10 39.16 29.71
C ARG A 214 -41.74 40.44 30.30
N PRO A 215 -41.42 40.78 31.57
CA PRO A 215 -41.18 42.18 31.98
C PRO A 215 -39.89 42.39 32.84
N ASP A 216 -39.59 43.66 33.18
CA ASP A 216 -38.24 44.19 33.46
C ASP A 216 -37.80 44.46 34.92
N ALA A 217 -36.47 44.55 35.07
CA ALA A 217 -35.65 45.42 35.94
C ALA A 217 -35.82 45.47 37.50
N LYS A 218 -34.69 45.25 38.21
CA LYS A 218 -33.86 46.34 38.80
C LYS A 218 -32.59 45.84 39.52
N VAL A 219 -31.57 46.70 39.56
CA VAL A 219 -30.28 46.48 40.25
C VAL A 219 -30.38 46.75 41.75
N GLY A 220 -29.71 45.94 42.58
CA GLY A 220 -29.52 46.21 44.00
C GLY A 220 -28.25 45.51 44.54
N ALA A 221 -27.17 46.26 44.71
CA ALA A 221 -25.90 45.71 45.19
C ALA A 221 -25.96 45.31 46.68
N LYS A 222 -25.47 44.11 47.01
CA LYS A 222 -25.21 43.67 48.39
C LYS A 222 -23.81 43.06 48.51
N LYS A 223 -23.16 43.32 49.66
CA LYS A 223 -21.75 43.03 49.94
C LYS A 223 -21.40 41.55 49.77
N ALA A 224 -20.23 41.28 49.17
CA ALA A 224 -19.68 39.95 49.04
C ALA A 224 -19.30 39.34 50.41
N LYS A 225 -19.96 38.23 50.77
CA LYS A 225 -19.37 37.21 51.68
C LYS A 225 -18.37 36.36 50.88
N ASN A 226 -17.54 35.57 51.55
CA ASN A 226 -16.52 34.69 50.95
C ASN A 226 -17.09 33.75 49.86
N MET A 227 -17.05 34.20 48.60
CA MET A 227 -17.49 33.47 47.42
C MET A 227 -16.27 32.79 46.80
N HIS A 228 -16.00 31.55 47.20
CA HIS A 228 -14.91 30.77 46.61
C HIS A 228 -15.22 30.43 45.14
N PRO A 229 -14.27 30.65 44.21
CA PRO A 229 -14.45 30.34 42.79
C PRO A 229 -14.67 28.85 42.53
N ILE A 230 -15.41 28.54 41.48
CA ILE A 230 -15.77 27.18 41.07
C ILE A 230 -15.21 26.90 39.66
N ILE A 231 -14.66 25.70 39.48
CA ILE A 231 -14.24 25.14 38.18
C ILE A 231 -15.17 23.98 37.88
N VAL A 232 -15.77 23.97 36.69
CA VAL A 232 -16.61 22.86 36.21
C VAL A 232 -15.80 22.01 35.24
N ILE A 233 -15.79 20.69 35.45
CA ILE A 233 -15.17 19.72 34.53
C ILE A 233 -16.25 18.86 33.84
N PRO A 234 -15.95 18.19 32.72
CA PRO A 234 -16.91 17.31 32.06
C PRO A 234 -17.19 16.05 32.88
N SER A 235 -18.46 15.68 33.03
CA SER A 235 -18.90 14.41 33.63
C SER A 235 -18.62 13.17 32.76
N SER A 236 -17.92 13.31 31.63
CA SER A 236 -17.62 12.17 30.76
C SER A 236 -16.54 11.29 31.35
N PRO A 237 -16.72 9.95 31.42
CA PRO A 237 -15.65 9.02 31.79
C PRO A 237 -14.50 9.01 30.75
N THR A 238 -14.70 9.57 29.55
CA THR A 238 -13.67 9.75 28.53
C THR A 238 -12.98 11.12 28.59
N SER A 239 -13.26 11.94 29.61
CA SER A 239 -12.57 13.22 29.82
C SER A 239 -11.14 12.98 30.30
N LEU A 240 -10.17 13.76 29.80
CA LEU A 240 -8.79 13.67 30.26
C LEU A 240 -8.62 14.08 31.72
N ILE A 241 -9.44 15.04 32.17
CA ILE A 241 -9.52 15.46 33.57
C ILE A 241 -10.88 15.02 34.12
N THR A 242 -10.83 14.23 35.18
CA THR A 242 -11.98 13.66 35.90
C THR A 242 -11.84 13.94 37.39
N MET A 243 -12.88 13.68 38.18
CA MET A 243 -12.82 13.81 39.64
C MET A 243 -11.76 12.89 40.29
N TYR A 244 -11.22 11.89 39.58
CA TYR A 244 -10.13 11.03 40.09
C TYR A 244 -8.75 11.70 40.01
N ASN A 245 -8.44 12.42 38.93
CA ASN A 245 -7.09 12.97 38.68
C ASN A 245 -7.01 14.51 38.79
N VAL A 246 -8.14 15.23 38.81
CA VAL A 246 -8.17 16.70 38.82
C VAL A 246 -7.44 17.33 40.00
N LYS A 247 -7.45 16.69 41.17
CA LYS A 247 -6.71 17.18 42.35
C LYS A 247 -5.21 17.26 42.06
N LYS A 248 -4.61 16.14 41.64
CA LYS A 248 -3.18 16.07 41.34
C LYS A 248 -2.78 17.00 40.20
N PHE A 249 -3.61 17.05 39.15
CA PHE A 249 -3.39 17.93 38.02
C PHE A 249 -3.40 19.41 38.42
N LEU A 250 -4.42 19.87 39.17
CA LEU A 250 -4.56 21.27 39.54
C LEU A 250 -3.74 21.71 40.76
N ASP A 251 -3.25 20.79 41.60
CA ASP A 251 -2.51 21.09 42.84
C ASP A 251 -0.99 20.78 42.72
N GLU A 252 -0.62 19.63 42.16
CA GLU A 252 0.77 19.21 41.97
C GLU A 252 1.33 19.55 40.58
N ALA A 253 0.49 20.04 39.65
CA ALA A 253 0.83 20.23 38.23
C ALA A 253 1.28 18.92 37.52
N SER A 254 0.90 17.77 38.06
CA SER A 254 1.24 16.45 37.55
C SER A 254 0.01 15.78 36.94
N PHE A 255 0.09 15.39 35.66
CA PHE A 255 -0.97 14.65 34.98
C PHE A 255 -0.81 13.14 35.16
N GLU A 256 -1.90 12.45 35.48
CA GLU A 256 -1.98 10.99 35.48
C GLU A 256 -3.30 10.51 34.84
N PRO A 257 -3.32 9.38 34.11
CA PRO A 257 -4.55 8.83 33.54
C PRO A 257 -5.60 8.53 34.63
N SER A 258 -6.88 8.75 34.30
CA SER A 258 -8.00 8.58 35.23
C SER A 258 -8.10 7.15 35.79
N GLU A 259 -7.77 6.15 34.98
CA GLU A 259 -7.72 4.73 35.35
C GLU A 259 -6.63 4.44 36.40
N ALA A 260 -5.46 5.08 36.26
CA ALA A 260 -4.36 4.95 37.20
C ALA A 260 -4.67 5.64 38.54
N ALA A 261 -5.21 6.86 38.49
CA ALA A 261 -5.69 7.59 39.66
C ALA A 261 -6.75 6.79 40.45
N LYS A 262 -7.75 6.26 39.74
CA LYS A 262 -8.80 5.39 40.30
C LYS A 262 -8.22 4.11 40.90
N SER A 263 -7.26 3.47 40.23
CA SER A 263 -6.59 2.26 40.73
C SER A 263 -5.78 2.52 42.00
N ARG A 264 -5.15 3.70 42.13
CA ARG A 264 -4.47 4.11 43.36
C ARG A 264 -5.46 4.34 44.49
N MET A 265 -6.53 5.11 44.28
CA MET A 265 -7.57 5.35 45.30
C MET A 265 -8.17 4.05 45.85
N ILE A 266 -8.39 3.05 44.99
CA ILE A 266 -8.87 1.71 45.40
C ILE A 266 -7.84 0.99 46.28
N ARG A 267 -6.54 1.06 45.96
CA ARG A 267 -5.46 0.50 46.80
C ARG A 267 -5.29 1.21 48.13
N GLU A 268 -5.57 2.52 48.17
CA GLU A 268 -5.56 3.35 49.38
C GLU A 268 -6.84 3.20 50.24
N GLY A 269 -7.78 2.33 49.85
CA GLY A 269 -9.01 2.05 50.59
C GLY A 269 -10.16 3.05 50.39
N ASN A 270 -9.98 4.06 49.54
CA ASN A 270 -11.00 5.08 49.26
C ASN A 270 -11.97 4.60 48.17
N LEU A 271 -13.12 4.07 48.61
CA LEU A 271 -14.16 3.50 47.73
C LEU A 271 -15.16 4.53 47.16
N LYS A 272 -15.12 5.80 47.62
CA LYS A 272 -16.07 6.84 47.21
C LYS A 272 -15.35 8.06 46.62
N VAL A 273 -15.82 8.53 45.47
CA VAL A 273 -15.40 9.81 44.88
C VAL A 273 -16.22 10.93 45.53
N GLU A 274 -15.59 12.06 45.83
CA GLU A 274 -16.30 13.25 46.30
C GLU A 274 -16.93 13.98 45.12
N ASP A 275 -18.24 14.24 45.15
CA ASP A 275 -18.95 15.05 44.14
C ASP A 275 -18.45 16.52 44.06
N VAL A 276 -17.63 16.93 45.03
CA VAL A 276 -17.07 18.29 45.17
C VAL A 276 -15.65 18.16 45.73
N ILE A 277 -14.65 18.57 44.96
CA ILE A 277 -13.24 18.60 45.42
C ILE A 277 -12.84 20.03 45.72
N ALA A 278 -12.05 20.25 46.78
CA ALA A 278 -11.49 21.56 47.10
C ALA A 278 -9.97 21.59 46.94
N ILE A 279 -9.45 22.62 46.28
CA ILE A 279 -8.01 22.83 46.02
C ILE A 279 -7.62 24.23 46.48
N VAL A 280 -6.44 24.39 47.08
CA VAL A 280 -5.95 25.67 47.61
C VAL A 280 -4.68 26.06 46.86
N ARG A 281 -4.74 27.12 46.05
CA ARG A 281 -3.59 27.63 45.29
C ARG A 281 -3.15 28.99 45.82
N ARG A 282 -1.84 29.16 46.02
CA ARG A 282 -1.21 30.47 46.22
C ARG A 282 -1.01 31.13 44.85
N ARG A 283 -1.40 32.39 44.71
CA ARG A 283 -1.27 33.15 43.44
C ARG A 283 0.13 33.77 43.36
N THR A 284 0.73 33.79 42.18
CA THR A 284 2.06 34.39 41.95
C THR A 284 2.12 35.90 42.22
N GLU A 285 0.98 36.59 42.18
CA GLU A 285 0.84 38.03 42.39
C GLU A 285 0.37 38.41 43.80
N SER A 286 0.01 37.44 44.66
CA SER A 286 -0.49 37.69 46.01
C SER A 286 -0.33 36.48 46.92
N GLU A 287 0.37 36.63 48.05
CA GLU A 287 0.69 35.51 48.96
C GLU A 287 -0.53 34.84 49.65
N GLN A 288 -1.70 35.48 49.60
CA GLN A 288 -2.96 34.95 50.12
C GLN A 288 -3.38 33.66 49.37
N PRO A 289 -3.63 32.53 50.07
CA PRO A 289 -4.08 31.30 49.44
C PRO A 289 -5.55 31.37 49.02
N VAL A 290 -5.85 31.08 47.74
CA VAL A 290 -7.21 31.06 47.19
C VAL A 290 -7.71 29.63 47.10
N LYS A 291 -8.85 29.35 47.74
CA LYS A 291 -9.55 28.05 47.66
C LYS A 291 -10.53 28.03 46.48
N TYR A 292 -10.36 27.05 45.62
CA TYR A 292 -11.24 26.71 44.48
C TYR A 292 -12.06 25.46 44.82
N TYR A 293 -13.28 25.39 44.31
CA TYR A 293 -14.11 24.17 44.30
C TYR A 293 -14.21 23.61 42.88
N ILE A 294 -14.20 22.29 42.76
CA ILE A 294 -14.28 21.56 41.49
C ILE A 294 -15.51 20.66 41.53
N VAL A 295 -16.30 20.70 40.45
CA VAL A 295 -17.51 19.89 40.25
C VAL A 295 -17.55 19.34 38.82
N ASP A 296 -18.19 18.19 38.61
CA ASP A 296 -18.35 17.56 37.29
C ASP A 296 -19.74 17.73 36.65
N SER A 297 -20.71 18.22 37.44
CA SER A 297 -22.14 18.16 37.13
C SER A 297 -22.88 19.41 37.61
N VAL A 298 -23.98 19.74 36.94
CA VAL A 298 -24.80 20.92 37.29
C VAL A 298 -25.60 20.65 38.57
N GLU A 299 -25.90 19.38 38.83
CA GLU A 299 -26.44 18.85 40.07
C GLU A 299 -25.48 19.13 41.23
N ALA A 300 -24.18 18.84 41.09
CA ALA A 300 -23.17 19.18 42.11
C ALA A 300 -22.97 20.69 42.26
N LEU A 301 -23.00 21.45 41.16
CA LEU A 301 -22.95 22.93 41.19
C LEU A 301 -24.15 23.54 41.95
N SER A 302 -25.36 22.97 41.79
CA SER A 302 -26.59 23.45 42.44
C SER A 302 -26.54 23.40 43.97
N LYS A 303 -25.74 22.48 44.53
CA LYS A 303 -25.51 22.35 45.99
C LYS A 303 -24.93 23.63 46.59
N PHE A 304 -24.25 24.46 45.79
CA PHE A 304 -23.70 25.75 46.24
C PHE A 304 -24.73 26.89 46.28
N GLY A 305 -25.91 26.73 45.68
CA GLY A 305 -27.01 27.72 45.73
C GLY A 305 -27.97 27.51 46.92
N GLN A 306 -28.00 26.31 47.51
CA GLN A 306 -28.83 25.99 48.66
C GLN A 306 -28.29 26.67 49.93
N GLY A 307 -28.87 27.82 50.29
CA GLY A 307 -28.47 28.60 51.47
C GLY A 307 -28.47 30.13 51.29
N GLY A 308 -29.00 30.66 50.18
CA GLY A 308 -29.09 32.11 49.94
C GLY A 308 -27.80 32.74 49.38
N GLY A 309 -26.93 31.95 48.75
CA GLY A 309 -25.63 32.37 48.22
C GLY A 309 -25.63 33.04 46.84
N GLY A 310 -26.80 33.36 46.27
CA GLY A 310 -26.92 33.80 44.88
C GLY A 310 -26.94 32.62 43.89
N ASP A 311 -26.86 32.91 42.59
CA ASP A 311 -26.74 31.88 41.56
C ASP A 311 -25.31 31.29 41.60
N PRO A 312 -25.13 29.97 41.80
CA PRO A 312 -23.80 29.37 41.84
C PRO A 312 -23.03 29.53 40.53
N TRP A 313 -23.69 29.78 39.39
CA TRP A 313 -23.02 30.10 38.13
C TRP A 313 -22.23 31.40 38.17
N ASP A 314 -22.60 32.37 39.02
CA ASP A 314 -21.88 33.64 39.18
C ASP A 314 -20.52 33.44 39.88
N ARG A 315 -20.24 32.23 40.37
CA ARG A 315 -18.96 31.80 40.95
C ARG A 315 -18.12 30.94 40.01
N VAL A 316 -18.65 30.54 38.85
CA VAL A 316 -17.95 29.66 37.92
C VAL A 316 -16.94 30.48 37.12
N VAL A 317 -15.65 30.25 37.39
CA VAL A 317 -14.56 31.01 36.74
C VAL A 317 -13.97 30.26 35.53
N CYS A 318 -14.10 28.94 35.49
CA CYS A 318 -13.56 28.11 34.41
C CYS A 318 -14.45 26.89 34.13
N VAL A 319 -14.57 26.54 32.84
CA VAL A 319 -15.21 25.31 32.35
C VAL A 319 -14.20 24.55 31.49
N LEU A 320 -13.89 23.32 31.87
CA LEU A 320 -13.15 22.38 31.02
C LEU A 320 -14.13 21.72 30.03
N THR A 321 -13.65 21.44 28.81
CA THR A 321 -14.47 20.89 27.72
C THR A 321 -13.82 19.66 27.07
N THR A 322 -14.66 18.73 26.59
CA THR A 322 -14.29 17.59 25.73
C THR A 322 -14.35 17.90 24.22
N GLY A 323 -14.60 19.15 23.83
CA GLY A 323 -14.82 19.53 22.42
C GLY A 323 -16.21 19.18 21.86
N GLN A 324 -17.12 18.64 22.67
CA GLN A 324 -18.44 18.16 22.22
C GLN A 324 -19.59 19.10 22.63
N GLN A 325 -20.30 19.72 21.68
CA GLN A 325 -21.34 20.73 21.98
C GLN A 325 -22.46 20.18 22.89
N TRP A 326 -22.81 18.90 22.76
CA TRP A 326 -23.89 18.30 23.55
C TRP A 326 -23.60 18.24 25.06
N GLN A 327 -22.35 18.36 25.50
CA GLN A 327 -21.97 18.31 26.92
C GLN A 327 -22.54 19.50 27.72
N PHE A 328 -22.81 20.63 27.06
CA PHE A 328 -23.30 21.86 27.69
C PHE A 328 -24.83 21.96 27.78
N LYS A 329 -25.57 20.96 27.26
CA LYS A 329 -27.05 20.94 27.33
C LYS A 329 -27.65 21.20 28.72
N PRO A 330 -27.08 20.73 29.85
CA PRO A 330 -27.62 21.05 31.18
C PRO A 330 -27.10 22.38 31.77
N TYR A 331 -26.20 23.10 31.09
CA TYR A 331 -25.55 24.30 31.64
C TYR A 331 -26.43 25.56 31.49
N LYS A 332 -26.19 26.58 32.32
CA LYS A 332 -26.88 27.90 32.24
C LYS A 332 -26.78 28.54 30.85
N TRP A 333 -25.66 28.31 30.16
CA TRP A 333 -25.48 28.64 28.75
C TRP A 333 -25.19 27.35 27.99
N SER A 334 -26.17 26.86 27.23
CA SER A 334 -26.07 25.62 26.46
C SER A 334 -25.38 25.78 25.11
N GLU A 335 -25.27 27.01 24.61
CA GLU A 335 -24.56 27.35 23.38
C GLU A 335 -23.09 27.71 23.68
N PRO A 336 -22.09 26.98 23.12
CA PRO A 336 -20.68 27.14 23.49
C PRO A 336 -20.15 28.57 23.32
N ARG A 337 -20.55 29.27 22.26
CA ARG A 337 -20.11 30.65 22.01
C ARG A 337 -20.60 31.61 23.10
N GLN A 338 -21.79 31.38 23.65
CA GLN A 338 -22.33 32.17 24.76
C GLN A 338 -21.69 31.78 26.09
N LEU A 339 -21.49 30.47 26.33
CA LEU A 339 -20.82 29.96 27.52
C LEU A 339 -19.40 30.52 27.68
N PHE A 340 -18.59 30.41 26.62
CA PHE A 340 -17.18 30.85 26.63
C PHE A 340 -16.99 32.36 26.38
N HIS A 341 -18.09 33.11 26.29
CA HIS A 341 -18.09 34.56 26.43
C HIS A 341 -18.24 34.98 27.91
N ASN A 342 -18.97 34.19 28.71
CA ASN A 342 -19.22 34.49 30.13
C ASN A 342 -18.22 33.83 31.09
N VAL A 343 -17.63 32.69 30.70
CA VAL A 343 -16.75 31.86 31.55
C VAL A 343 -15.49 31.46 30.78
N LYS A 344 -14.33 31.36 31.44
CA LYS A 344 -13.10 30.92 30.78
C LYS A 344 -13.20 29.46 30.33
N GLY A 345 -13.01 29.19 29.05
CA GLY A 345 -12.95 27.82 28.52
C GLY A 345 -11.53 27.25 28.52
N MET A 346 -11.40 25.98 28.88
CA MET A 346 -10.17 25.19 28.73
C MET A 346 -10.43 23.88 27.98
N TYR A 347 -9.78 23.68 26.84
CA TYR A 347 -9.81 22.42 26.10
C TYR A 347 -8.50 21.68 26.33
N ILE A 348 -8.57 20.52 26.98
CA ILE A 348 -7.40 19.66 27.20
C ILE A 348 -7.49 18.54 26.18
N LYS A 349 -6.43 18.37 25.38
CA LYS A 349 -6.35 17.34 24.33
C LYS A 349 -5.03 16.59 24.40
N TRP A 350 -4.96 15.41 23.79
CA TRP A 350 -3.67 14.80 23.46
C TRP A 350 -3.00 15.57 22.33
N ARG A 351 -1.65 15.58 22.30
CA ARG A 351 -0.87 16.16 21.18
C ARG A 351 -1.29 15.63 19.80
N ASN A 352 -1.72 14.36 19.74
CA ASN A 352 -2.12 13.69 18.50
C ASN A 352 -3.62 13.82 18.15
N ASP A 353 -4.41 14.57 18.93
CA ASP A 353 -5.84 14.77 18.67
C ASP A 353 -6.05 15.95 17.70
N THR A 354 -6.68 15.66 16.56
CA THR A 354 -6.97 16.60 15.47
C THR A 354 -8.36 17.25 15.58
N SER A 355 -9.11 16.95 16.65
CA SER A 355 -10.44 17.50 16.93
C SER A 355 -10.43 19.05 16.96
N GLN A 356 -11.22 19.67 16.08
CA GLN A 356 -11.19 21.11 15.87
C GLN A 356 -12.23 21.85 16.73
N VAL A 357 -11.76 22.54 17.77
CA VAL A 357 -12.57 23.48 18.59
C VAL A 357 -12.35 24.92 18.12
N LYS A 358 -12.22 25.13 16.79
CA LYS A 358 -11.81 26.41 16.19
C LYS A 358 -12.82 27.56 16.37
N ASP A 359 -14.07 27.24 16.66
CA ASP A 359 -15.19 28.19 16.71
C ASP A 359 -15.56 28.69 18.12
N TRP A 360 -14.86 28.22 19.16
CA TRP A 360 -15.16 28.54 20.56
C TRP A 360 -13.98 29.24 21.25
N ASN A 361 -14.28 30.19 22.14
CA ASN A 361 -13.28 30.98 22.87
C ASN A 361 -12.62 30.18 24.02
N VAL A 362 -11.88 29.13 23.68
CA VAL A 362 -11.25 28.20 24.65
C VAL A 362 -9.73 28.24 24.53
N SER A 363 -9.04 28.22 25.67
CA SER A 363 -7.58 28.03 25.70
C SER A 363 -7.28 26.53 25.61
N THR A 364 -6.44 26.14 24.65
CA THR A 364 -6.06 24.73 24.45
C THR A 364 -4.79 24.40 25.24
N LEU A 365 -4.78 23.25 25.90
CA LEU A 365 -3.62 22.69 26.61
C LEU A 365 -3.36 21.27 26.10
N GLU A 366 -2.12 20.97 25.73
CA GLU A 366 -1.73 19.67 25.20
C GLU A 366 -1.11 18.79 26.30
N ALA A 367 -1.71 17.62 26.52
CA ALA A 367 -1.12 16.57 27.31
C ALA A 367 -0.21 15.69 26.42
N SER A 368 0.95 15.31 26.94
CA SER A 368 1.81 14.27 26.36
C SER A 368 2.08 13.21 27.42
N LEU A 369 1.74 11.96 27.13
CA LEU A 369 2.23 10.82 27.91
C LEU A 369 3.73 10.67 27.65
N GLY A 370 4.55 10.90 28.69
CA GLY A 370 5.84 10.21 28.76
C GLY A 370 5.57 8.71 28.87
N SER A 371 6.42 7.88 28.24
CA SER A 371 6.19 6.45 27.99
C SER A 371 5.92 5.62 29.26
N ALA A 372 4.67 5.62 29.71
CA ALA A 372 4.14 4.67 30.68
C ALA A 372 3.57 3.48 29.90
N ALA A 373 4.13 2.29 30.14
CA ALA A 373 3.72 1.06 29.46
C ALA A 373 2.22 0.80 29.65
N ALA A 374 1.44 0.93 28.58
CA ALA A 374 0.04 0.54 28.59
C ALA A 374 -0.07 -0.98 28.75
N LEU A 375 -1.01 -1.44 29.58
CA LEU A 375 -1.41 -2.86 29.67
C LEU A 375 -2.19 -3.34 28.42
N TRP A 376 -1.94 -2.73 27.27
CA TRP A 376 -2.43 -3.14 25.96
C TRP A 376 -1.22 -3.42 25.07
N PRO A 377 -1.03 -4.65 24.55
CA PRO A 377 0.27 -5.12 24.07
C PRO A 377 0.67 -4.60 22.68
N PHE A 378 -0.11 -3.70 22.10
CA PHE A 378 0.18 -3.11 20.81
C PHE A 378 0.57 -1.64 21.02
N PRO A 379 1.80 -1.21 20.67
CA PRO A 379 2.07 0.21 20.56
C PRO A 379 1.08 0.81 19.55
N SER A 380 0.52 1.97 19.88
CA SER A 380 -0.40 2.66 18.97
C SER A 380 0.30 2.94 17.64
N LYS A 381 -0.34 2.61 16.52
CA LYS A 381 0.20 2.96 15.19
C LYS A 381 0.59 4.43 15.16
N ARG A 382 1.84 4.70 14.76
CA ARG A 382 2.44 6.04 14.62
C ARG A 382 1.60 6.91 13.67
N PHE A 383 1.15 6.31 12.58
CA PHE A 383 0.29 6.91 11.57
C PHE A 383 -1.06 6.18 11.50
N GLN A 384 -2.15 6.94 11.61
CA GLN A 384 -3.52 6.38 11.75
C GLN A 384 -4.47 6.77 10.61
N SER A 385 -4.18 7.85 9.88
CA SER A 385 -4.94 8.29 8.71
C SER A 385 -4.48 7.56 7.45
N ASN A 386 -5.42 7.20 6.56
CA ASN A 386 -5.10 6.61 5.26
C ASN A 386 -4.68 7.73 4.27
N GLY A 387 -3.43 7.72 3.79
CA GLY A 387 -2.89 8.69 2.85
C GLY A 387 -1.42 9.06 3.08
N LEU A 388 -0.94 10.02 2.28
CA LEU A 388 0.34 10.71 2.47
C LEU A 388 0.28 11.59 3.72
N ILE A 389 1.25 11.44 4.63
CA ILE A 389 1.28 12.14 5.93
C ILE A 389 2.62 12.84 6.09
N SER A 390 2.60 14.11 6.49
CA SER A 390 3.85 14.82 6.83
C SER A 390 4.51 14.19 8.06
N ALA A 391 5.71 13.66 7.86
CA ALA A 391 6.57 13.12 8.92
C ALA A 391 7.60 14.16 9.43
N GLY A 392 7.72 15.30 8.74
CA GLY A 392 8.62 16.39 9.11
C GLY A 392 10.08 16.11 8.80
N GLU A 393 11.01 16.63 9.61
CA GLU A 393 12.45 16.58 9.33
C GLU A 393 13.15 15.32 9.90
N LEU A 394 12.44 14.52 10.71
CA LEU A 394 12.90 13.23 11.27
C LEU A 394 14.35 13.23 11.80
N GLY A 395 14.71 14.22 12.62
CA GLY A 395 16.05 14.31 13.24
C GLY A 395 17.03 15.25 12.51
N LEU A 396 16.69 15.68 11.29
CA LEU A 396 17.49 16.60 10.47
C LEU A 396 17.17 18.08 10.72
N GLN A 397 16.55 18.41 11.88
CA GLN A 397 16.18 19.79 12.19
C GLN A 397 17.40 20.72 12.18
N GLY A 398 17.31 21.80 11.41
CA GLY A 398 18.37 22.80 11.31
C GLY A 398 19.52 22.46 10.34
N VAL A 399 19.47 21.33 9.62
CA VAL A 399 20.39 21.04 8.51
C VAL A 399 20.25 22.12 7.44
N GLN A 400 21.25 22.99 7.30
CA GLN A 400 21.34 23.98 6.23
C GLN A 400 22.12 23.40 5.05
N GLY A 401 21.43 22.62 4.23
CA GLY A 401 22.00 21.89 3.11
C GLY A 401 20.99 20.96 2.44
N ARG A 402 21.48 19.86 1.85
CA ARG A 402 20.66 18.86 1.14
C ARG A 402 21.10 17.44 1.46
N VAL A 403 20.21 16.46 1.25
CA VAL A 403 20.61 15.06 1.11
C VAL A 403 21.35 14.91 -0.24
N VAL A 404 22.54 14.30 -0.22
CA VAL A 404 23.41 14.13 -1.39
C VAL A 404 23.46 12.68 -1.89
N ALA A 405 23.36 11.71 -0.97
CA ALA A 405 23.32 10.28 -1.29
C ALA A 405 22.69 9.46 -0.15
N PHE A 406 22.36 8.21 -0.45
CA PHE A 406 21.88 7.19 0.48
C PHE A 406 22.82 6.00 0.53
N GLY A 407 22.80 5.21 1.61
CA GLY A 407 23.56 3.97 1.75
C GLY A 407 23.16 3.19 2.99
N ASP A 408 23.84 2.09 3.26
CA ASP A 408 23.85 1.39 4.56
C ASP A 408 25.24 1.65 5.17
N LEU A 409 25.38 2.72 5.95
CA LEU A 409 26.70 3.26 6.33
C LEU A 409 27.35 2.48 7.47
N ASN A 410 26.54 1.79 8.29
CA ASN A 410 26.99 1.05 9.47
C ASN A 410 26.94 -0.48 9.28
N GLY A 411 26.28 -0.99 8.23
CA GLY A 411 26.10 -2.42 7.95
C GLY A 411 24.92 -3.07 8.68
N ASP A 412 23.90 -2.31 9.08
CA ASP A 412 22.69 -2.79 9.79
C ASP A 412 21.49 -3.07 8.86
N GLN A 413 21.66 -2.88 7.56
CA GLN A 413 20.67 -3.02 6.48
C GLN A 413 19.66 -1.87 6.36
N PHE A 414 19.69 -0.84 7.19
CA PHE A 414 18.76 0.30 7.08
C PHE A 414 19.27 1.38 6.13
N LEU A 415 18.34 2.26 5.71
CA LEU A 415 18.65 3.34 4.77
C LEU A 415 19.15 4.57 5.51
N ASP A 416 20.47 4.67 5.63
CA ASP A 416 21.20 5.84 6.10
C ASP A 416 21.33 6.89 5.00
N LEU A 417 21.74 8.12 5.38
CA LEU A 417 21.92 9.21 4.43
C LEU A 417 23.13 10.10 4.69
N LEU A 418 23.55 10.76 3.63
CA LEU A 418 24.62 11.76 3.63
C LEU A 418 24.02 13.12 3.31
N THR A 419 24.42 14.16 4.05
CA THR A 419 24.04 15.54 3.76
C THR A 419 25.23 16.39 3.36
N LEU A 420 25.07 17.17 2.29
CA LEU A 420 26.00 18.21 1.86
C LEU A 420 25.50 19.58 2.32
N SER A 421 26.37 20.38 2.95
CA SER A 421 26.05 21.74 3.40
C SER A 421 25.73 22.69 2.24
N GLU A 422 24.93 23.73 2.50
CA GLU A 422 24.50 24.71 1.48
C GLU A 422 25.68 25.48 0.86
N ASP A 423 26.78 25.66 1.59
CA ASP A 423 28.03 26.26 1.09
C ASP A 423 28.92 25.28 0.30
N GLN A 424 28.47 24.02 0.14
CA GLN A 424 29.15 22.94 -0.57
C GLN A 424 30.54 22.58 -0.03
N LYS A 425 30.77 22.72 1.28
CA LYS A 425 32.08 22.45 1.90
C LYS A 425 32.12 21.25 2.85
N LYS A 426 30.99 20.81 3.36
CA LYS A 426 30.93 19.82 4.45
C LYS A 426 29.94 18.71 4.15
N VAL A 427 30.39 17.47 4.35
CA VAL A 427 29.58 16.25 4.25
C VAL A 427 29.44 15.64 5.63
N ASP A 428 28.20 15.46 6.08
CA ASP A 428 27.85 14.80 7.33
C ASP A 428 27.12 13.48 7.05
N ALA A 429 27.43 12.45 7.84
CA ALA A 429 26.78 11.14 7.78
C ALA A 429 25.73 11.01 8.90
N TRP A 430 24.56 10.46 8.55
CA TRP A 430 23.41 10.33 9.43
C TRP A 430 22.88 8.91 9.41
N VAL A 431 22.74 8.33 10.60
CA VAL A 431 22.28 6.94 10.79
C VAL A 431 20.82 6.93 11.22
N TRP A 432 20.02 6.07 10.60
CA TRP A 432 18.61 5.87 10.94
C TRP A 432 18.44 4.98 12.17
N ASP A 433 17.65 5.42 13.16
CA ASP A 433 17.21 4.56 14.27
C ASP A 433 15.70 4.31 14.21
N HIS A 434 15.29 3.07 13.94
CA HIS A 434 13.89 2.64 13.93
C HIS A 434 13.16 2.83 15.26
N ASN A 435 13.85 2.86 16.41
CA ASN A 435 13.22 2.98 17.72
C ASN A 435 12.76 4.41 17.97
N SER A 436 13.66 5.39 17.81
CA SER A 436 13.32 6.81 17.84
C SER A 436 12.52 7.26 16.62
N PHE A 437 12.72 6.59 15.47
CA PHE A 437 12.22 6.97 14.14
C PHE A 437 12.77 8.35 13.75
N SER A 438 14.09 8.45 13.81
CA SER A 438 14.82 9.65 13.44
C SER A 438 16.24 9.33 13.01
N PHE A 439 16.76 10.16 12.12
CA PHE A 439 18.16 10.23 11.79
C PHE A 439 18.95 10.87 12.94
N SER A 440 20.07 10.27 13.29
CA SER A 440 21.05 10.80 14.24
C SER A 440 22.36 11.09 13.50
N ARG A 441 22.95 12.27 13.74
CA ARG A 441 24.23 12.63 13.12
C ARG A 441 25.33 11.77 13.72
N SER A 442 26.01 10.99 12.89
CA SER A 442 27.08 10.09 13.32
C SER A 442 28.45 10.78 13.25
N THR A 443 28.88 11.23 12.07
CA THR A 443 30.20 11.86 11.89
C THR A 443 30.21 12.95 10.81
N THR A 444 31.35 13.66 10.71
CA THR A 444 31.68 14.48 9.53
C THR A 444 32.56 13.63 8.62
N VAL A 445 32.09 13.32 7.41
CA VAL A 445 32.87 12.54 6.43
C VAL A 445 34.04 13.37 5.90
N ALA A 446 33.75 14.61 5.50
CA ALA A 446 34.73 15.54 4.98
C ALA A 446 34.31 16.99 5.24
N SER A 447 35.31 17.86 5.38
CA SER A 447 35.12 19.30 5.56
C SER A 447 36.26 20.05 4.89
N PHE A 448 35.96 20.77 3.82
CA PHE A 448 36.94 21.46 2.98
C PHE A 448 37.01 22.95 3.35
N ILE A 449 38.22 23.46 3.60
CA ILE A 449 38.44 24.91 3.82
C ILE A 449 38.34 25.64 2.46
N THR A 450 38.94 25.05 1.44
CA THR A 450 39.01 25.49 0.03
C THR A 450 38.61 24.33 -0.89
N GLY A 451 37.99 24.64 -2.03
CA GLY A 451 37.33 23.65 -2.88
C GLY A 451 35.81 23.68 -2.68
N GLN A 452 35.07 23.11 -3.64
CA GLN A 452 33.61 23.09 -3.67
C GLN A 452 33.15 21.67 -4.04
N ILE A 453 32.42 21.00 -3.16
CA ILE A 453 31.92 19.64 -3.35
C ILE A 453 30.70 19.66 -4.28
N VAL A 454 30.74 18.85 -5.33
CA VAL A 454 29.66 18.76 -6.35
C VAL A 454 28.98 17.39 -6.39
N ASN A 455 29.62 16.34 -5.86
CA ASN A 455 29.01 15.03 -5.71
C ASN A 455 29.64 14.26 -4.56
N VAL A 456 28.88 13.33 -3.99
CA VAL A 456 29.36 12.30 -3.06
C VAL A 456 28.75 10.98 -3.52
N VAL A 457 29.58 9.98 -3.80
CA VAL A 457 29.14 8.64 -4.21
C VAL A 457 29.59 7.64 -3.15
N PRO A 458 28.66 7.06 -2.37
CA PRO A 458 28.96 5.96 -1.49
C PRO A 458 29.09 4.67 -2.31
N ALA A 459 30.24 4.01 -2.22
CA ALA A 459 30.51 2.74 -2.91
C ALA A 459 31.66 1.99 -2.22
N ASP A 460 31.66 0.66 -2.27
CA ASP A 460 32.79 -0.15 -1.85
C ASP A 460 33.86 -0.15 -2.95
N LEU A 461 34.88 0.70 -2.80
CA LEU A 461 35.91 0.97 -3.82
C LEU A 461 37.26 0.35 -3.47
N ASN A 462 37.46 -0.10 -2.23
CA ASN A 462 38.59 -0.97 -1.85
C ASN A 462 38.23 -2.48 -1.84
N TYR A 463 36.96 -2.84 -2.04
CA TYR A 463 36.45 -4.22 -2.02
C TYR A 463 36.61 -4.90 -0.65
N ASP A 464 36.47 -4.16 0.44
CA ASP A 464 36.51 -4.72 1.81
C ASP A 464 35.13 -5.09 2.38
N GLY A 465 34.04 -4.71 1.69
CA GLY A 465 32.66 -4.92 2.11
C GLY A 465 32.02 -3.73 2.82
N ARG A 466 32.67 -2.56 2.87
CA ARG A 466 32.12 -1.34 3.48
C ARG A 466 31.87 -0.25 2.44
N LEU A 467 31.03 0.72 2.77
CA LEU A 467 30.85 1.91 1.94
C LEU A 467 32.00 2.89 2.19
N ASP A 468 32.84 3.07 1.17
CA ASP A 468 33.75 4.20 1.06
C ASP A 468 33.02 5.43 0.52
N MET A 469 33.66 6.59 0.59
CA MET A 469 33.12 7.87 0.13
C MET A 469 34.01 8.46 -0.95
N LEU A 470 33.56 8.36 -2.20
CA LEU A 470 34.12 9.11 -3.31
C LEU A 470 33.54 10.53 -3.30
N ILE A 471 34.38 11.52 -3.05
CA ILE A 471 34.01 12.94 -3.05
C ILE A 471 34.59 13.60 -4.29
N MET A 472 33.74 14.30 -5.03
CA MET A 472 34.09 15.07 -6.22
C MET A 472 34.09 16.56 -5.88
N THR A 473 35.21 17.25 -6.12
CA THR A 473 35.34 18.68 -5.83
C THR A 473 35.81 19.46 -7.06
N ILE A 474 35.33 20.68 -7.26
CA ILE A 474 35.83 21.55 -8.32
C ILE A 474 37.28 21.93 -8.00
N GLY A 475 38.20 21.56 -8.89
CA GLY A 475 39.62 21.87 -8.76
C GLY A 475 39.89 23.38 -8.88
N LYS A 476 41.06 23.82 -8.39
CA LYS A 476 41.39 25.24 -8.18
C LYS A 476 41.24 26.15 -9.42
N GLU A 477 41.41 25.61 -10.63
CA GLU A 477 41.24 26.36 -11.89
C GLU A 477 39.81 26.34 -12.46
N GLY A 478 38.88 25.58 -11.87
CA GLY A 478 37.49 25.46 -12.36
C GLY A 478 37.33 24.64 -13.65
N LYS A 479 38.37 23.93 -14.10
CA LYS A 479 38.38 23.16 -15.37
C LYS A 479 38.30 21.64 -15.20
N GLN A 480 38.47 21.15 -13.97
CA GLN A 480 38.56 19.72 -13.64
C GLN A 480 37.89 19.45 -12.29
N LEU A 481 37.57 18.18 -12.04
CA LEU A 481 37.18 17.69 -10.73
C LEU A 481 38.39 17.00 -10.05
N ASP A 482 38.77 17.52 -8.90
CA ASP A 482 39.70 16.88 -7.98
C ASP A 482 38.93 15.78 -7.23
N LEU A 483 39.36 14.53 -7.40
CA LEU A 483 38.72 13.34 -6.84
C LEU A 483 39.44 12.89 -5.56
N SER A 484 38.69 12.66 -4.49
CA SER A 484 39.22 12.15 -3.22
C SER A 484 38.38 11.00 -2.66
N LEU A 485 39.04 9.90 -2.30
CA LEU A 485 38.42 8.72 -1.70
C LEU A 485 38.70 8.67 -0.20
N HIS A 486 37.65 8.55 0.61
CA HIS A 486 37.76 8.28 2.05
C HIS A 486 37.26 6.87 2.34
N LEU A 487 38.12 6.01 2.87
CA LEU A 487 37.77 4.61 3.13
C LEU A 487 37.00 4.45 4.44
N GLY A 488 36.07 3.50 4.52
CA GLY A 488 35.43 3.14 5.79
C GLY A 488 36.43 2.49 6.77
N ASP A 489 36.62 3.04 7.97
CA ASP A 489 37.63 2.50 8.92
C ASP A 489 37.16 1.25 9.69
N GLY A 490 35.86 0.99 9.63
CA GLY A 490 35.21 -0.21 10.13
C GLY A 490 34.78 -0.22 11.60
N GLN A 491 34.92 0.91 12.32
CA GLN A 491 34.40 1.08 13.69
C GLN A 491 33.23 2.07 13.69
N GLY A 492 32.04 1.55 13.37
CA GLY A 492 30.84 2.36 13.15
C GLY A 492 30.91 3.11 11.82
N VAL A 493 30.41 4.36 11.80
CA VAL A 493 30.40 5.22 10.62
C VAL A 493 31.53 6.24 10.75
N ASN A 494 32.75 5.82 10.44
CA ASN A 494 33.96 6.65 10.45
C ASN A 494 34.81 6.38 9.20
N TYR A 495 35.58 7.40 8.80
CA TYR A 495 36.25 7.45 7.50
C TYR A 495 37.71 7.87 7.61
N SER A 496 38.54 7.33 6.72
CA SER A 496 39.97 7.65 6.64
C SER A 496 40.22 9.10 6.20
N SER A 497 41.46 9.55 6.36
CA SER A 497 41.96 10.70 5.62
C SER A 497 41.79 10.49 4.10
N PRO A 498 41.54 11.57 3.33
CA PRO A 498 41.33 11.47 1.88
C PRO A 498 42.56 10.93 1.17
N ARG A 499 42.33 10.01 0.23
CA ARG A 499 43.28 9.55 -0.78
C ARG A 499 42.99 10.30 -2.08
N THR A 500 43.96 11.06 -2.59
CA THR A 500 43.81 11.76 -3.87
C THR A 500 43.86 10.75 -5.01
N LEU A 501 42.88 10.79 -5.91
CA LEU A 501 42.84 10.01 -7.15
C LEU A 501 43.22 10.89 -8.35
N PRO A 502 43.54 10.32 -9.52
CA PRO A 502 43.73 11.12 -10.74
C PRO A 502 42.49 12.00 -11.03
N PRO A 503 42.65 13.29 -11.37
CA PRO A 503 41.53 14.19 -11.59
C PRO A 503 40.75 13.82 -12.85
N SER A 504 39.47 14.19 -12.88
CA SER A 504 38.58 14.03 -14.04
C SER A 504 38.19 15.38 -14.64
N GLY A 505 37.61 15.39 -15.84
CA GLY A 505 36.94 16.56 -16.40
C GLY A 505 35.70 16.95 -15.58
N LEU A 506 34.98 18.01 -16.01
CA LEU A 506 33.81 18.50 -15.28
C LEU A 506 32.59 17.57 -15.32
N ALA A 507 32.45 16.76 -16.37
CA ALA A 507 31.41 15.72 -16.45
C ALA A 507 31.66 14.63 -15.40
N HIS A 508 30.70 14.41 -14.49
CA HIS A 508 30.87 13.53 -13.33
C HIS A 508 31.10 12.06 -13.77
N PRO A 509 32.23 11.42 -13.40
CA PRO A 509 32.42 10.01 -13.72
C PRO A 509 31.38 9.11 -13.03
N ILE A 510 31.00 8.01 -13.68
CA ILE A 510 30.06 7.02 -13.16
C ILE A 510 30.78 5.78 -12.64
N VAL A 511 30.28 5.21 -11.54
CA VAL A 511 30.81 3.98 -10.94
C VAL A 511 30.18 2.75 -11.62
N LEU A 512 31.01 1.77 -11.99
CA LEU A 512 30.60 0.54 -12.69
C LEU A 512 31.60 -0.61 -12.50
N ASP A 513 31.15 -1.86 -12.62
CA ASP A 513 32.04 -3.01 -12.87
C ASP A 513 32.19 -3.25 -14.38
N SER A 514 33.24 -2.69 -14.95
CA SER A 514 33.56 -2.74 -16.37
C SER A 514 34.21 -4.04 -16.86
N ASP A 515 34.75 -4.87 -15.96
CA ASP A 515 35.54 -6.06 -16.30
C ASP A 515 34.98 -7.39 -15.80
N GLY A 516 33.99 -7.36 -14.90
CA GLY A 516 33.26 -8.53 -14.41
C GLY A 516 33.93 -9.25 -13.26
N ASN A 517 34.93 -8.62 -12.65
CA ASN A 517 35.57 -9.11 -11.43
C ASN A 517 34.82 -8.66 -10.16
N MET A 518 33.65 -8.02 -10.32
CA MET A 518 32.79 -7.42 -9.29
C MET A 518 33.39 -6.22 -8.55
N ARG A 519 34.62 -5.80 -8.86
CA ARG A 519 35.26 -4.62 -8.30
C ARG A 519 34.80 -3.37 -9.05
N LEU A 520 34.58 -2.30 -8.28
CA LEU A 520 34.05 -1.07 -8.84
C LEU A 520 35.18 -0.19 -9.39
N ASN A 521 35.02 0.16 -10.66
CA ASN A 521 35.83 1.10 -11.43
C ASN A 521 35.03 2.40 -11.65
N MET A 522 35.65 3.41 -12.28
CA MET A 522 34.91 4.61 -12.72
C MET A 522 35.16 4.91 -14.19
N LEU A 523 34.12 5.29 -14.93
CA LEU A 523 34.18 5.71 -16.33
C LEU A 523 33.81 7.20 -16.44
N GLY A 524 34.61 7.99 -17.15
CA GLY A 524 34.34 9.42 -17.34
C GLY A 524 35.31 10.07 -18.32
N LEU A 525 35.36 11.40 -18.32
CA LEU A 525 36.33 12.16 -19.12
C LEU A 525 37.53 12.56 -18.27
N ASP A 526 38.74 12.51 -18.83
CA ASP A 526 39.93 13.15 -18.25
C ASP A 526 39.88 14.70 -18.41
N PRO A 527 40.79 15.47 -17.79
CA PRO A 527 40.80 16.93 -17.91
C PRO A 527 41.01 17.46 -19.35
N ASP A 528 41.59 16.65 -20.24
CA ASP A 528 41.75 16.98 -21.67
C ASP A 528 40.46 16.66 -22.48
N GLY A 529 39.50 15.97 -21.86
CA GLY A 529 38.19 15.65 -22.43
C GLY A 529 38.12 14.30 -23.15
N ASN A 530 39.10 13.42 -22.97
CA ASN A 530 39.10 12.05 -23.51
C ASN A 530 38.37 11.10 -22.57
N MET A 531 37.64 10.12 -23.12
CA MET A 531 37.05 9.05 -22.32
C MET A 531 38.15 8.19 -21.70
N LYS A 532 38.10 7.96 -20.38
CA LYS A 532 39.05 7.15 -19.62
C LYS A 532 38.35 6.30 -18.57
N LEU A 533 38.99 5.19 -18.22
CA LEU A 533 38.61 4.35 -17.09
C LEU A 533 39.61 4.55 -15.95
N TRP A 534 39.12 4.90 -14.77
CA TRP A 534 39.84 4.72 -13.51
C TRP A 534 39.65 3.26 -13.13
N ARG A 535 40.62 2.43 -13.49
CA ARG A 535 40.65 1.01 -13.17
C ARG A 535 41.15 0.85 -11.73
N ASN A 536 40.38 0.13 -10.93
CA ASN A 536 40.76 -0.33 -9.60
C ASN A 536 42.05 -1.17 -9.69
N ASN A 537 42.99 -1.03 -8.76
CA ASN A 537 44.23 -1.81 -8.80
C ASN A 537 44.07 -3.25 -8.28
N ASP A 538 42.83 -3.70 -8.08
CA ASP A 538 42.42 -5.05 -7.61
C ASP A 538 43.00 -5.46 -6.24
N ASP A 539 43.40 -4.48 -5.44
CA ASP A 539 43.83 -4.63 -4.06
C ASP A 539 42.83 -3.96 -3.09
N THR A 540 43.14 -3.97 -1.79
CA THR A 540 42.35 -3.27 -0.75
C THR A 540 42.94 -1.90 -0.39
N SER A 541 43.74 -1.30 -1.28
CA SER A 541 44.32 0.03 -1.08
C SER A 541 43.41 1.16 -1.53
N GLY A 542 42.35 0.87 -2.30
CA GLY A 542 41.48 1.91 -2.88
C GLY A 542 42.27 2.86 -3.78
N THR A 543 43.21 2.34 -4.56
CA THR A 543 43.97 3.12 -5.54
C THR A 543 43.54 2.76 -6.95
N PHE A 544 43.63 3.75 -7.85
CA PHE A 544 43.13 3.67 -9.21
C PHE A 544 44.22 4.08 -10.21
N THR A 545 44.30 3.34 -11.31
CA THR A 545 45.13 3.68 -12.47
C THR A 545 44.26 4.14 -13.63
N LEU A 546 44.72 5.16 -14.36
CA LEU A 546 43.99 5.71 -15.50
C LEU A 546 44.39 4.94 -16.76
N VAL A 547 43.43 4.25 -17.37
CA VAL A 547 43.61 3.41 -18.56
C VAL A 547 42.62 3.79 -19.66
N ASP A 548 42.85 3.29 -20.87
CA ASP A 548 41.88 3.43 -21.95
C ASP A 548 40.60 2.62 -21.63
N PRO A 549 39.41 3.15 -21.95
CA PRO A 549 38.17 2.50 -21.60
C PRO A 549 37.96 1.23 -22.44
N PRO A 550 37.19 0.24 -21.96
CA PRO A 550 36.90 -1.02 -22.66
C PRO A 550 35.87 -0.85 -23.80
N LEU A 551 36.06 0.18 -24.63
CA LEU A 551 35.20 0.63 -25.72
C LEU A 551 36.04 0.61 -27.03
N PRO A 552 35.77 -0.31 -27.98
CA PRO A 552 36.66 -0.57 -29.13
C PRO A 552 36.64 0.50 -30.24
N SER A 553 35.83 1.53 -30.09
CA SER A 553 35.81 2.72 -30.97
C SER A 553 35.58 3.97 -30.14
N GLN A 554 35.85 5.15 -30.71
CA GLN A 554 35.73 6.41 -29.97
C GLN A 554 34.26 6.67 -29.57
N ALA A 555 33.95 6.39 -28.30
CA ALA A 555 32.67 6.71 -27.69
C ALA A 555 32.39 8.22 -27.73
N CYS A 556 31.11 8.58 -27.66
CA CYS A 556 30.73 9.99 -27.67
C CYS A 556 31.34 10.76 -26.49
N LYS A 557 31.54 12.06 -26.68
CA LYS A 557 31.87 12.96 -25.57
C LYS A 557 30.63 13.15 -24.70
N LEU A 558 30.77 12.93 -23.39
CA LEU A 558 29.67 13.01 -22.44
C LEU A 558 29.11 14.43 -22.30
N ALA A 559 27.78 14.53 -22.20
CA ALA A 559 27.11 15.76 -21.78
C ALA A 559 27.55 16.19 -20.37
N ASP A 560 27.39 17.46 -20.04
CA ASP A 560 27.59 17.97 -18.70
C ASP A 560 26.48 18.99 -18.37
N PRO A 561 25.46 18.62 -17.57
CA PRO A 561 25.25 17.31 -16.94
C PRO A 561 24.82 16.21 -17.92
N HIS A 562 24.99 14.93 -17.54
CA HIS A 562 24.53 13.77 -18.30
C HIS A 562 23.67 12.79 -17.48
N SER A 563 22.96 11.92 -18.19
CA SER A 563 22.12 10.84 -17.62
C SER A 563 22.69 9.44 -17.88
N SER A 564 24.00 9.34 -18.15
CA SER A 564 24.71 8.09 -18.36
C SER A 564 24.49 7.09 -17.22
N ALA A 565 24.28 5.81 -17.56
CA ALA A 565 23.76 4.79 -16.66
C ALA A 565 24.30 3.39 -16.97
N VAL A 566 24.16 2.48 -16.01
CA VAL A 566 24.62 1.09 -16.08
C VAL A 566 23.42 0.18 -15.79
N VAL A 567 22.88 -0.49 -16.82
CA VAL A 567 21.60 -1.23 -16.78
C VAL A 567 21.50 -2.25 -17.93
N ASP A 568 20.74 -3.33 -17.77
CA ASP A 568 20.45 -4.31 -18.84
C ASP A 568 19.48 -3.73 -19.91
N PHE A 569 19.91 -3.64 -21.17
CA PHE A 569 19.10 -3.16 -22.30
C PHE A 569 18.74 -4.22 -23.34
N ASN A 570 19.61 -5.21 -23.58
CA ASN A 570 19.36 -6.28 -24.57
C ASN A 570 18.51 -7.43 -24.00
N GLY A 571 18.36 -7.50 -22.68
CA GLY A 571 17.61 -8.52 -21.96
C GLY A 571 18.40 -9.77 -21.56
N ASP A 572 19.72 -9.75 -21.49
CA ASP A 572 20.57 -10.88 -21.06
C ASP A 572 20.94 -10.90 -19.57
N CYS A 573 20.50 -9.89 -18.81
CA CYS A 573 20.74 -9.68 -17.38
C CYS A 573 22.16 -9.24 -16.99
N LEU A 574 23.08 -9.05 -17.93
CA LEU A 574 24.30 -8.27 -17.72
C LEU A 574 23.97 -6.76 -17.74
N ALA A 575 24.78 -5.97 -17.05
CA ALA A 575 24.63 -4.53 -17.09
C ALA A 575 25.35 -3.94 -18.32
N ASP A 576 24.56 -3.39 -19.24
CA ASP A 576 25.01 -2.60 -20.39
C ASP A 576 25.31 -1.15 -19.98
N LEU A 577 25.89 -0.37 -20.90
CA LEU A 577 26.30 1.01 -20.67
C LEU A 577 25.50 1.97 -21.56
N PHE A 578 24.76 2.89 -20.92
CA PHE A 578 24.10 4.02 -21.56
C PHE A 578 24.95 5.28 -21.38
N LEU A 579 25.34 5.92 -22.48
CA LEU A 579 26.07 7.20 -22.48
C LEU A 579 25.18 8.30 -23.04
N HIS A 580 25.02 9.39 -22.29
CA HIS A 580 24.32 10.60 -22.76
C HIS A 580 25.37 11.64 -23.23
N CYS A 581 25.28 12.02 -24.50
CA CYS A 581 26.30 12.73 -25.28
C CYS A 581 26.00 14.23 -25.44
N GLN A 582 27.02 15.04 -25.73
CA GLN A 582 26.91 16.52 -25.81
C GLN A 582 25.96 17.09 -26.90
N ASP A 583 25.57 16.28 -27.88
CA ASP A 583 24.76 16.67 -29.04
C ASP A 583 23.29 16.22 -28.92
N ASP A 584 22.79 16.09 -27.69
CA ASP A 584 21.51 15.47 -27.31
C ASP A 584 21.33 14.03 -27.85
N THR A 585 22.42 13.32 -28.15
CA THR A 585 22.36 11.90 -28.52
C THR A 585 22.61 11.01 -27.31
N PHE A 586 22.22 9.75 -27.44
CA PHE A 586 22.65 8.70 -26.53
C PHE A 586 23.29 7.54 -27.31
N GLN A 587 24.15 6.79 -26.63
CA GLN A 587 24.70 5.53 -27.13
C GLN A 587 24.44 4.43 -26.10
N ILE A 588 23.99 3.27 -26.57
CA ILE A 588 23.86 2.03 -25.80
C ILE A 588 24.97 1.09 -26.26
N TRP A 589 25.78 0.64 -25.31
CA TRP A 589 26.85 -0.29 -25.53
C TRP A 589 26.58 -1.56 -24.74
N THR A 590 26.34 -2.66 -25.44
CA THR A 590 26.04 -3.95 -24.81
C THR A 590 27.31 -4.64 -24.35
N ARG A 591 27.23 -5.35 -23.22
CA ARG A 591 28.35 -6.13 -22.69
C ARG A 591 28.44 -7.48 -23.42
N SER A 592 29.63 -7.87 -23.86
CA SER A 592 29.82 -9.18 -24.51
C SER A 592 29.81 -10.34 -23.49
N PRO A 593 28.99 -11.38 -23.67
CA PRO A 593 29.05 -12.57 -22.82
C PRO A 593 30.41 -13.28 -22.96
N GLY A 594 31.06 -13.57 -21.84
CA GLY A 594 32.30 -14.35 -21.78
C GLY A 594 33.62 -13.57 -21.98
N SER A 595 33.59 -12.27 -22.25
CA SER A 595 34.79 -11.43 -22.17
C SER A 595 35.07 -10.97 -20.73
N GLN A 596 36.34 -11.00 -20.31
CA GLN A 596 36.85 -10.46 -19.03
C GLN A 596 36.88 -8.90 -19.06
N GLY A 597 35.73 -8.30 -19.42
CA GLY A 597 35.58 -6.89 -19.76
C GLY A 597 35.51 -6.62 -21.26
N GLY A 598 34.73 -5.60 -21.63
CA GLY A 598 34.50 -5.21 -23.03
C GLY A 598 33.04 -4.87 -23.32
N TYR A 599 32.84 -3.77 -24.04
CA TYR A 599 31.54 -3.33 -24.51
C TYR A 599 31.52 -3.22 -26.04
N THR A 600 30.37 -3.46 -26.66
CA THR A 600 30.16 -3.33 -28.11
C THR A 600 29.08 -2.30 -28.39
N PHE A 601 29.27 -1.45 -29.40
CA PHE A 601 28.25 -0.45 -29.75
C PHE A 601 27.01 -1.16 -30.31
N ALA A 602 25.88 -1.03 -29.61
CA ALA A 602 24.64 -1.67 -30.00
C ALA A 602 23.71 -0.69 -30.74
N ARG A 603 23.46 0.49 -30.15
CA ARG A 603 22.50 1.49 -30.65
C ARG A 603 22.95 2.91 -30.32
N GLY A 604 22.46 3.88 -31.07
CA GLY A 604 22.54 5.29 -30.68
C GLY A 604 21.62 6.16 -31.52
N GLU A 605 20.86 7.04 -30.88
CA GLU A 605 19.88 7.91 -31.50
C GLU A 605 19.87 9.29 -30.83
N LYS A 606 19.16 10.26 -31.42
CA LYS A 606 19.01 11.61 -30.85
C LYS A 606 17.73 11.70 -30.01
N LEU A 607 17.85 12.22 -28.79
CA LEU A 607 16.71 12.55 -27.95
C LEU A 607 15.88 13.69 -28.58
N PRO A 608 14.56 13.74 -28.33
CA PRO A 608 13.72 14.88 -28.72
C PRO A 608 14.29 16.20 -28.19
N LYS A 609 14.27 17.25 -29.03
CA LYS A 609 14.74 18.58 -28.63
C LYS A 609 13.97 19.08 -27.41
N GLY A 610 14.69 19.47 -26.36
CA GLY A 610 14.10 19.89 -25.09
C GLY A 610 13.88 18.76 -24.08
N ALA A 611 14.42 17.56 -24.35
CA ALA A 611 14.51 16.49 -23.37
C ALA A 611 15.31 16.93 -22.13
N GLY A 612 14.79 16.60 -20.94
CA GLY A 612 15.51 16.70 -19.68
C GLY A 612 16.26 15.42 -19.33
N ALA A 613 16.60 15.27 -18.05
CA ALA A 613 17.31 14.09 -17.56
C ALA A 613 16.49 12.80 -17.73
N VAL A 614 17.17 11.72 -18.12
CA VAL A 614 16.60 10.41 -18.46
C VAL A 614 16.57 9.49 -17.23
N SER A 615 15.51 8.68 -17.12
CA SER A 615 15.31 7.63 -16.12
C SER A 615 14.82 6.35 -16.78
N PHE A 616 14.94 5.22 -16.07
CA PHE A 616 14.71 3.89 -16.62
C PHE A 616 13.82 3.05 -15.71
N ALA A 617 12.79 2.42 -16.28
CA ALA A 617 11.92 1.44 -15.60
C ALA A 617 11.10 0.63 -16.63
N ASP A 618 10.57 -0.52 -16.23
CA ASP A 618 9.60 -1.30 -17.00
C ASP A 618 8.21 -0.69 -16.85
N MET A 619 7.79 0.16 -17.80
CA MET A 619 6.57 0.97 -17.64
C MET A 619 5.31 0.22 -18.06
N ASP A 620 5.37 -0.64 -19.09
CA ASP A 620 4.23 -1.46 -19.53
C ASP A 620 4.16 -2.86 -18.90
N ARG A 621 5.14 -3.24 -18.06
CA ARG A 621 5.24 -4.52 -17.36
C ARG A 621 5.34 -5.69 -18.35
N ASP A 622 6.23 -5.53 -19.33
CA ASP A 622 6.54 -6.55 -20.35
C ASP A 622 7.85 -7.33 -20.06
N GLY A 623 8.60 -6.92 -19.02
CA GLY A 623 9.87 -7.53 -18.62
C GLY A 623 11.10 -6.91 -19.29
N THR A 624 10.95 -5.77 -19.96
CA THR A 624 12.04 -5.01 -20.58
C THR A 624 12.23 -3.64 -19.90
N LEU A 625 13.36 -2.98 -20.17
CA LEU A 625 13.69 -1.70 -19.55
C LEU A 625 13.42 -0.53 -20.50
N ASP A 626 12.42 0.29 -20.19
CA ASP A 626 12.03 1.47 -20.97
C ASP A 626 12.82 2.73 -20.60
N ILE A 627 12.76 3.72 -21.49
CA ILE A 627 13.37 5.04 -21.33
C ILE A 627 12.27 6.08 -21.04
N VAL A 628 12.33 6.75 -19.89
CA VAL A 628 11.36 7.74 -19.41
C VAL A 628 12.03 9.09 -19.17
N PHE A 629 11.48 10.18 -19.73
CA PHE A 629 12.08 11.51 -19.62
C PHE A 629 11.03 12.61 -19.84
N PRO A 630 11.22 13.82 -19.28
CA PRO A 630 10.42 14.98 -19.62
C PRO A 630 10.94 15.62 -20.91
N VAL A 631 10.04 16.21 -21.72
CA VAL A 631 10.40 17.12 -22.82
C VAL A 631 9.63 18.41 -22.63
N CYS A 632 10.32 19.54 -22.64
CA CYS A 632 9.73 20.87 -22.47
C CYS A 632 10.09 21.79 -23.64
N LYS A 633 9.12 22.58 -24.09
CA LYS A 633 9.22 23.47 -25.25
C LYS A 633 10.25 24.60 -25.08
N SER A 634 10.43 25.05 -23.84
CA SER A 634 11.45 26.04 -23.47
C SER A 634 11.94 25.79 -22.04
N PHE A 635 13.13 26.29 -21.72
CA PHE A 635 13.79 26.09 -20.43
C PHE A 635 14.48 27.37 -19.98
N SER A 636 14.38 27.68 -18.68
CA SER A 636 14.98 28.85 -18.04
C SER A 636 16.13 28.43 -17.13
N SER A 637 17.38 28.54 -17.62
CA SER A 637 18.59 28.20 -16.85
C SER A 637 18.76 28.99 -15.56
N LYS A 638 18.15 30.18 -15.44
CA LYS A 638 18.16 31.00 -14.22
C LYS A 638 17.27 30.44 -13.10
N THR A 639 16.20 29.73 -13.46
CA THR A 639 15.19 29.23 -12.50
C THR A 639 15.16 27.71 -12.40
N GLY A 640 15.71 27.01 -13.40
CA GLY A 640 15.67 25.56 -13.55
C GLY A 640 14.34 25.02 -14.06
N VAL A 641 13.44 25.89 -14.53
CA VAL A 641 12.07 25.52 -14.93
C VAL A 641 11.99 25.28 -16.44
N GLY A 642 11.42 24.14 -16.82
CA GLY A 642 10.92 23.88 -18.18
C GLY A 642 9.44 24.25 -18.28
N LEU A 643 9.04 24.87 -19.39
CA LEU A 643 7.67 25.31 -19.67
C LEU A 643 7.05 24.50 -20.81
N ASP A 644 5.73 24.30 -20.77
CA ASP A 644 4.94 23.53 -21.74
C ASP A 644 5.57 22.13 -21.94
N CYS A 645 5.52 21.35 -20.85
CA CYS A 645 6.19 20.08 -20.68
C CYS A 645 5.27 18.88 -20.96
N SER A 646 5.89 17.77 -21.34
CA SER A 646 5.25 16.47 -21.53
C SER A 646 6.15 15.35 -21.00
N VAL A 647 5.54 14.26 -20.53
CA VAL A 647 6.23 13.03 -20.15
C VAL A 647 6.33 12.14 -21.39
N HIS A 648 7.54 11.70 -21.71
CA HIS A 648 7.83 10.80 -22.82
C HIS A 648 8.24 9.43 -22.28
N ILE A 649 7.71 8.37 -22.87
CA ILE A 649 8.09 6.98 -22.61
C ILE A 649 8.41 6.33 -23.96
N ALA A 650 9.65 5.92 -24.15
CA ALA A 650 10.09 5.10 -25.28
C ALA A 650 10.23 3.66 -24.81
N TYR A 651 9.33 2.80 -25.31
CA TYR A 651 9.25 1.42 -24.87
C TYR A 651 10.30 0.56 -25.58
N ASN A 652 11.01 -0.28 -24.83
CA ASN A 652 12.09 -1.12 -25.37
C ASN A 652 11.53 -2.39 -26.01
N LYS A 653 11.46 -2.44 -27.35
CA LYS A 653 10.82 -3.57 -28.01
C LYS A 653 11.79 -4.72 -28.25
N GLN A 654 11.61 -5.76 -27.43
CA GLN A 654 12.36 -7.02 -27.45
C GLN A 654 11.45 -8.25 -27.67
N ILE A 655 12.05 -9.44 -27.68
CA ILE A 655 11.37 -10.74 -27.55
C ILE A 655 10.41 -10.75 -26.33
N PRO A 656 9.09 -10.87 -26.53
CA PRO A 656 8.10 -10.84 -25.44
C PRO A 656 8.04 -12.16 -24.65
N LEU A 657 7.44 -12.13 -23.46
CA LEU A 657 7.12 -13.34 -22.70
C LEU A 657 6.12 -14.26 -23.44
N CYS A 658 6.31 -15.57 -23.37
CA CYS A 658 5.35 -16.53 -23.93
C CYS A 658 4.02 -16.54 -23.15
N PRO A 659 2.84 -16.45 -23.81
CA PRO A 659 1.53 -16.30 -23.16
C PRO A 659 0.98 -17.59 -22.51
N SER A 660 1.72 -18.69 -22.49
CA SER A 660 1.31 -19.96 -21.87
C SER A 660 2.53 -20.83 -21.55
N ALA A 661 2.54 -21.46 -20.37
CA ALA A 661 3.68 -22.19 -19.82
C ALA A 661 4.15 -23.44 -20.61
N GLY A 662 3.42 -23.87 -21.65
CA GLY A 662 3.78 -25.00 -22.52
C GLY A 662 3.86 -24.64 -24.01
N GLY A 663 3.93 -23.35 -24.36
CA GLY A 663 3.76 -22.87 -25.73
C GLY A 663 5.02 -22.84 -26.59
N ILE A 664 5.50 -24.00 -27.07
CA ILE A 664 6.26 -24.01 -28.34
C ILE A 664 5.26 -23.70 -29.47
N PRO A 665 5.54 -22.74 -30.38
CA PRO A 665 4.64 -22.43 -31.48
C PRO A 665 4.46 -23.63 -32.41
N SER A 666 3.31 -24.32 -32.28
CA SER A 666 2.94 -25.43 -33.16
C SER A 666 2.51 -24.89 -34.53
N GLY A 667 3.49 -24.66 -35.41
CA GLY A 667 3.26 -24.40 -36.83
C GLY A 667 4.03 -23.22 -37.43
N GLY A 668 5.20 -23.51 -38.03
CA GLY A 668 5.70 -22.88 -39.27
C GLY A 668 6.04 -21.38 -39.33
N SER A 669 5.56 -20.52 -38.43
CA SER A 669 5.67 -19.06 -38.58
C SER A 669 6.03 -18.33 -37.28
N LYS A 670 7.32 -18.33 -36.96
CA LYS A 670 8.10 -17.27 -36.30
C LYS A 670 7.33 -16.25 -35.43
N SER A 671 7.11 -16.58 -34.16
CA SER A 671 7.18 -15.59 -33.07
C SER A 671 8.08 -16.15 -31.98
N LYS A 672 9.32 -15.65 -31.88
CA LYS A 672 10.23 -15.95 -30.77
C LYS A 672 9.63 -15.30 -29.51
N CYS A 673 9.51 -16.04 -28.42
CA CYS A 673 9.09 -15.53 -27.11
C CYS A 673 9.99 -16.14 -26.02
N ARG A 674 10.17 -15.44 -24.90
CA ARG A 674 10.93 -15.91 -23.73
C ARG A 674 10.05 -16.85 -22.90
N SER A 675 10.58 -18.00 -22.49
CA SER A 675 9.92 -18.81 -21.46
C SER A 675 10.08 -18.12 -20.08
N PRO A 676 9.26 -18.43 -19.08
CA PRO A 676 9.42 -17.91 -17.73
C PRO A 676 10.77 -18.26 -17.06
N GLY A 677 11.44 -19.34 -17.49
CA GLY A 677 12.79 -19.70 -17.05
C GLY A 677 13.90 -19.02 -17.86
N ASP A 678 13.58 -18.48 -19.04
CA ASP A 678 14.54 -17.92 -20.01
C ASP A 678 14.39 -16.38 -20.13
N LEU A 679 14.20 -15.67 -19.01
CA LEU A 679 14.07 -14.20 -19.02
C LEU A 679 15.39 -13.48 -19.32
N CYS A 680 16.52 -14.11 -19.01
CA CYS A 680 17.88 -13.62 -19.27
C CYS A 680 18.40 -14.18 -20.60
N VAL A 681 17.80 -13.76 -21.71
CA VAL A 681 18.19 -14.14 -23.07
C VAL A 681 18.28 -12.89 -23.92
N ALA A 682 19.49 -12.59 -24.40
CA ALA A 682 19.78 -11.46 -25.29
C ALA A 682 18.82 -11.40 -26.48
N ASP A 683 18.32 -10.20 -26.75
CA ASP A 683 17.70 -9.82 -28.01
C ASP A 683 18.54 -8.78 -28.74
N GLU A 684 19.44 -9.22 -29.60
CA GLU A 684 20.23 -8.32 -30.47
C GLU A 684 19.37 -7.42 -31.38
N ALA A 685 18.07 -7.67 -31.50
CA ALA A 685 17.13 -6.82 -32.24
C ALA A 685 16.44 -5.73 -31.38
N PHE A 686 16.78 -5.60 -30.09
CA PHE A 686 16.20 -4.58 -29.20
C PHE A 686 16.30 -3.17 -29.77
N GLY A 687 15.36 -2.30 -29.40
CA GLY A 687 15.38 -0.92 -29.89
C GLY A 687 14.24 -0.06 -29.40
N PHE A 688 14.47 1.25 -29.57
CA PHE A 688 13.56 2.33 -29.22
C PHE A 688 13.05 3.00 -30.49
N LYS A 689 11.98 3.77 -30.38
CA LYS A 689 11.51 4.65 -31.46
C LYS A 689 11.00 5.95 -30.84
N PHE A 690 11.40 7.09 -31.40
CA PHE A 690 11.05 8.42 -30.90
C PHE A 690 10.18 9.24 -31.88
N ASP A 691 9.69 8.61 -32.95
CA ASP A 691 8.93 9.27 -34.02
C ASP A 691 7.42 8.94 -34.01
N GLN A 692 6.66 9.61 -34.88
CA GLN A 692 5.20 9.43 -35.00
C GLN A 692 4.80 8.07 -35.60
N SER A 693 5.70 7.35 -36.28
CA SER A 693 5.48 6.00 -36.81
C SER A 693 5.65 4.90 -35.76
N ALA A 694 6.17 5.24 -34.57
CA ALA A 694 6.38 4.31 -33.46
C ALA A 694 5.10 3.62 -32.97
N GLY A 695 3.93 4.22 -33.18
CA GLY A 695 2.64 3.64 -32.80
C GLY A 695 2.52 3.46 -31.28
N ASP A 696 2.59 2.21 -30.82
CA ASP A 696 2.54 1.83 -29.40
C ASP A 696 3.93 1.69 -28.76
N ALA A 697 5.02 1.83 -29.52
CA ALA A 697 6.39 1.82 -28.98
C ALA A 697 6.83 3.18 -28.39
N TYR A 698 5.99 4.22 -28.48
CA TYR A 698 6.28 5.55 -27.96
C TYR A 698 5.02 6.25 -27.44
N SER A 699 5.07 6.79 -26.22
CA SER A 699 3.99 7.58 -25.63
C SER A 699 4.47 8.98 -25.27
N VAL A 700 3.68 9.98 -25.67
CA VAL A 700 3.87 11.40 -25.35
C VAL A 700 2.65 11.87 -24.60
N ILE A 701 2.84 12.34 -23.37
CA ILE A 701 1.76 12.68 -22.44
C ILE A 701 1.93 14.14 -21.99
N PRO A 702 1.15 15.10 -22.52
CA PRO A 702 1.19 16.50 -22.11
C PRO A 702 0.89 16.66 -20.62
N LEU A 703 1.69 17.44 -19.89
CA LEU A 703 1.56 17.55 -18.42
C LEU A 703 0.20 18.12 -18.02
N ASN A 704 -0.30 19.12 -18.77
CA ASN A 704 -1.61 19.73 -18.58
C ASN A 704 -2.79 18.73 -18.67
N SER A 705 -2.61 17.58 -19.35
CA SER A 705 -3.61 16.50 -19.43
C SER A 705 -3.69 15.67 -18.14
N ILE A 706 -2.63 15.68 -17.31
CA ILE A 706 -2.56 15.03 -15.99
C ILE A 706 -2.83 16.05 -14.88
N LEU A 707 -2.29 17.26 -15.01
CA LEU A 707 -2.31 18.36 -14.04
C LEU A 707 -2.90 19.63 -14.70
N PRO A 708 -4.24 19.83 -14.65
CA PRO A 708 -4.89 20.95 -15.37
C PRO A 708 -4.43 22.37 -15.00
N ASN A 709 -3.70 22.55 -13.90
CA ASN A 709 -3.21 23.83 -13.40
C ASN A 709 -1.66 23.94 -13.43
N HIS A 710 -0.97 22.95 -14.01
CA HIS A 710 0.50 22.93 -14.09
C HIS A 710 0.92 22.35 -15.46
N ASP A 711 1.55 23.17 -16.29
CA ASP A 711 2.14 22.79 -17.57
C ASP A 711 3.68 22.70 -17.50
N SER A 712 4.26 23.05 -16.36
CA SER A 712 5.69 23.32 -16.18
C SER A 712 6.32 22.43 -15.10
N LEU A 713 7.60 22.07 -15.28
CA LEU A 713 8.37 21.20 -14.38
C LEU A 713 9.68 21.87 -13.96
N LEU A 714 10.11 21.62 -12.72
CA LEU A 714 11.47 21.93 -12.29
C LEU A 714 12.42 20.83 -12.79
N LEU A 715 13.21 21.13 -13.81
CA LEU A 715 14.18 20.21 -14.42
C LEU A 715 15.60 20.36 -13.84
N THR A 716 15.85 21.44 -13.10
CA THR A 716 17.18 21.73 -12.54
C THR A 716 17.06 22.47 -11.21
N ASP A 717 17.87 22.07 -10.23
CA ASP A 717 18.03 22.79 -8.98
C ASP A 717 19.16 23.83 -9.10
N THR A 718 18.78 25.08 -9.35
CA THR A 718 19.70 26.23 -9.45
C THR A 718 20.16 26.78 -8.10
N SER A 719 19.81 26.14 -6.97
CA SER A 719 20.39 26.46 -5.66
C SER A 719 21.72 25.75 -5.39
N HIS A 720 22.05 24.72 -6.18
CA HIS A 720 23.40 24.15 -6.22
C HIS A 720 24.26 24.89 -7.26
N ASN A 721 25.57 24.87 -7.07
CA ASN A 721 26.53 25.41 -8.03
C ASN A 721 27.63 24.36 -8.35
N PRO A 722 27.73 23.81 -9.57
CA PRO A 722 26.83 24.04 -10.71
C PRO A 722 25.40 23.55 -10.43
N PRO A 723 24.40 24.02 -11.19
CA PRO A 723 23.02 23.55 -11.05
C PRO A 723 22.88 22.04 -11.30
N LEU A 724 22.06 21.34 -10.50
CA LEU A 724 21.87 19.89 -10.62
C LEU A 724 20.62 19.53 -11.44
N PRO A 725 20.68 18.53 -12.34
CA PRO A 725 19.49 18.01 -13.00
C PRO A 725 18.51 17.36 -12.01
N ILE A 726 17.21 17.50 -12.27
CA ILE A 726 16.14 16.82 -11.55
C ILE A 726 15.40 15.91 -12.54
N PRO A 727 15.66 14.58 -12.51
CA PRO A 727 14.91 13.64 -13.35
C PRO A 727 13.52 13.36 -12.78
N LEU A 728 12.66 12.76 -13.61
CA LEU A 728 11.40 12.17 -13.15
C LEU A 728 11.73 10.97 -12.23
N ARG A 729 11.19 10.95 -11.02
CA ARG A 729 11.42 9.84 -10.08
C ARG A 729 10.46 8.73 -10.38
N ILE A 730 11.00 7.53 -10.61
CA ILE A 730 10.22 6.35 -10.94
C ILE A 730 10.23 5.37 -9.76
N GLY A 731 9.08 4.82 -9.43
CA GLY A 731 8.90 3.85 -8.35
C GLY A 731 7.43 3.50 -8.19
N ASP A 732 7.11 2.27 -7.79
CA ASP A 732 5.72 1.86 -7.58
C ASP A 732 5.26 2.22 -6.16
N ALA A 733 4.57 3.35 -6.02
CA ALA A 733 4.12 3.89 -4.74
C ALA A 733 2.76 3.34 -4.30
N ASN A 734 2.04 2.63 -5.18
CA ASN A 734 0.75 2.03 -4.89
C ASN A 734 0.77 0.48 -4.85
N LEU A 735 1.91 -0.11 -5.20
CA LEU A 735 2.21 -1.54 -5.26
C LEU A 735 1.40 -2.33 -6.31
N ASP A 736 0.76 -1.70 -7.30
CA ASP A 736 0.00 -2.41 -8.35
C ASP A 736 0.87 -3.18 -9.37
N GLY A 737 2.18 -2.95 -9.31
CA GLY A 737 3.22 -3.53 -10.14
C GLY A 737 3.41 -2.81 -11.47
N TYR A 738 3.03 -1.53 -11.58
CA TYR A 738 3.42 -0.63 -12.65
C TYR A 738 4.07 0.63 -12.03
N PRO A 739 5.23 1.09 -12.53
CA PRO A 739 5.91 2.23 -11.91
C PRO A 739 5.14 3.55 -12.02
N ASP A 740 5.06 4.28 -10.91
CA ASP A 740 4.51 5.63 -10.80
C ASP A 740 5.59 6.70 -11.04
N ILE A 741 5.16 7.95 -11.24
CA ILE A 741 6.05 9.10 -11.41
C ILE A 741 5.89 10.08 -10.25
N LEU A 742 7.01 10.49 -9.66
CA LEU A 742 7.12 11.58 -8.69
C LEU A 742 7.99 12.71 -9.27
N ALA A 743 7.49 13.94 -9.26
CA ALA A 743 8.14 15.10 -9.87
C ALA A 743 7.89 16.39 -9.05
N VAL A 744 8.52 17.49 -9.46
CA VAL A 744 8.23 18.84 -8.93
C VAL A 744 7.56 19.65 -10.05
N ALA A 745 6.26 19.87 -9.93
CA ALA A 745 5.49 20.75 -10.80
C ALA A 745 5.73 22.22 -10.41
N VAL A 746 5.61 23.11 -11.38
CA VAL A 746 5.70 24.56 -11.17
C VAL A 746 4.40 25.19 -11.65
N ASP A 747 3.87 26.14 -10.89
CA ASP A 747 2.65 26.86 -11.26
C ASP A 747 2.86 27.86 -12.41
N GLU A 748 1.79 28.28 -13.08
CA GLU A 748 1.84 29.25 -14.19
C GLU A 748 2.49 30.59 -13.79
N ALA A 749 2.46 30.94 -12.50
CA ALA A 749 3.13 32.12 -11.96
C ALA A 749 4.66 31.96 -11.85
N GLY A 750 5.19 30.74 -11.92
CA GLY A 750 6.61 30.42 -11.75
C GLY A 750 7.11 30.55 -10.31
N VAL A 751 6.21 30.61 -9.33
CA VAL A 751 6.51 30.91 -7.91
C VAL A 751 6.45 29.65 -7.05
N ASN A 752 5.38 28.87 -7.16
CA ASN A 752 5.16 27.68 -6.33
C ASN A 752 5.76 26.44 -7.00
N ARG A 753 6.56 25.70 -6.24
CA ARG A 753 7.22 24.45 -6.64
C ARG A 753 6.63 23.32 -5.81
N VAL A 754 5.70 22.59 -6.40
CA VAL A 754 4.83 21.62 -5.70
C VAL A 754 5.24 20.20 -6.08
N PRO A 755 5.62 19.34 -5.10
CA PRO A 755 5.81 17.92 -5.35
C PRO A 755 4.50 17.26 -5.80
N VAL A 756 4.56 16.44 -6.86
CA VAL A 756 3.41 15.74 -7.43
C VAL A 756 3.70 14.26 -7.60
N LEU A 757 2.82 13.42 -7.05
CA LEU A 757 2.78 11.98 -7.28
C LEU A 757 1.72 11.66 -8.35
N LEU A 758 2.11 10.92 -9.37
CA LEU A 758 1.33 10.61 -10.56
C LEU A 758 1.23 9.08 -10.70
N PHE A 759 0.07 8.53 -10.32
CA PHE A 759 -0.17 7.10 -10.37
C PHE A 759 -0.34 6.61 -11.80
N SER A 760 0.34 5.52 -12.14
CA SER A 760 0.27 4.82 -13.41
C SER A 760 -1.11 4.17 -13.59
N VAL A 761 -1.72 4.35 -14.75
CA VAL A 761 -3.02 3.75 -15.09
C VAL A 761 -3.06 3.21 -16.52
N PRO A 762 -3.91 2.23 -16.84
CA PRO A 762 -4.08 1.75 -18.22
C PRO A 762 -4.52 2.86 -19.18
N GLY A 763 -3.94 2.93 -20.37
CA GLY A 763 -4.15 4.03 -21.34
C GLY A 763 -5.61 4.24 -21.79
N LYS A 764 -6.46 3.21 -21.69
CA LYS A 764 -7.93 3.31 -21.91
C LYS A 764 -8.64 4.27 -20.94
N ASP A 765 -8.03 4.55 -19.80
CA ASP A 765 -8.58 5.35 -18.71
C ASP A 765 -8.05 6.80 -18.71
N GLY A 766 -7.29 7.19 -19.74
CA GLY A 766 -6.81 8.55 -20.04
C GLY A 766 -7.46 9.16 -21.29
N PRO A 767 -7.31 10.48 -21.52
CA PRO A 767 -7.77 11.13 -22.74
C PRO A 767 -7.04 10.57 -23.98
N LEU A 768 -7.80 10.17 -25.00
CA LEU A 768 -7.29 9.71 -26.29
C LEU A 768 -6.70 10.87 -27.10
N ILE A 769 -5.44 11.22 -26.82
CA ILE A 769 -4.63 12.09 -27.68
C ILE A 769 -3.77 11.18 -28.56
N SER A 770 -4.14 11.07 -29.83
CA SER A 770 -3.26 10.52 -30.86
C SER A 770 -2.15 11.53 -31.16
N ALA A 771 -0.94 11.05 -31.50
CA ALA A 771 0.19 11.89 -31.93
C ALA A 771 -0.15 12.83 -33.11
N ASN A 772 -1.23 12.55 -33.84
CA ASN A 772 -1.79 13.34 -34.94
C ASN A 772 -2.26 14.76 -34.56
N ALA A 773 -2.18 15.19 -33.29
CA ALA A 773 -2.52 16.55 -32.85
C ALA A 773 -1.34 17.54 -32.89
N LEU A 774 -0.11 17.08 -33.17
CA LEU A 774 1.09 17.91 -33.29
C LEU A 774 1.57 17.94 -34.75
N ASP A 775 0.89 18.72 -35.59
CA ASP A 775 1.30 18.94 -36.98
C ASP A 775 2.36 20.06 -37.11
N SER A 776 3.11 19.92 -38.19
CA SER A 776 4.19 20.71 -38.73
C SER A 776 4.00 22.24 -38.78
N ARG A 777 5.16 22.92 -38.72
CA ARG A 777 5.39 24.37 -38.86
C ARG A 777 5.04 25.22 -37.63
N GLY A 778 6.05 25.39 -36.78
CA GLY A 778 6.37 26.68 -36.14
C GLY A 778 5.32 27.34 -35.24
N LEU A 779 5.26 26.92 -33.99
CA LEU A 779 5.11 27.79 -32.80
C LEU A 779 4.09 28.95 -32.85
N GLU A 780 2.87 28.75 -33.35
CA GLU A 780 1.73 29.63 -33.03
C GLU A 780 0.49 28.80 -32.63
N PHE A 781 0.08 28.89 -31.36
CA PHE A 781 -1.17 28.32 -30.88
C PHE A 781 -2.22 29.42 -30.71
N SER A 782 -3.33 29.31 -31.44
CA SER A 782 -4.49 30.21 -31.34
C SER A 782 -5.38 29.84 -30.14
N PRO A 783 -5.92 30.80 -29.37
CA PRO A 783 -6.45 30.57 -28.02
C PRO A 783 -7.90 30.00 -27.96
N HIS A 784 -8.33 29.16 -28.91
CA HIS A 784 -9.70 28.64 -29.00
C HIS A 784 -9.77 27.11 -29.22
N VAL A 785 -9.31 26.32 -28.25
CA VAL A 785 -9.56 24.87 -28.19
C VAL A 785 -10.39 24.51 -26.95
N GLN A 786 -11.63 25.02 -26.91
CA GLN A 786 -12.61 24.68 -25.86
C GLN A 786 -13.87 23.97 -26.41
N GLN A 787 -13.86 23.58 -27.70
CA GLN A 787 -15.06 23.14 -28.42
C GLN A 787 -14.90 21.82 -29.19
N LEU A 788 -14.23 20.82 -28.61
CA LEU A 788 -14.10 19.47 -29.19
C LEU A 788 -14.51 18.32 -28.24
N PHE A 789 -15.07 18.63 -27.07
CA PHE A 789 -15.68 17.65 -26.16
C PHE A 789 -17.14 17.38 -26.52
N GLY A 790 -17.35 16.68 -27.64
CA GLY A 790 -18.66 16.22 -28.09
C GLY A 790 -19.08 14.90 -27.45
N VAL A 791 -20.18 14.91 -26.68
CA VAL A 791 -20.79 13.68 -26.14
C VAL A 791 -21.37 12.82 -27.26
N GLY A 792 -20.95 11.55 -27.31
CA GLY A 792 -21.73 10.46 -27.89
C GLY A 792 -21.40 10.07 -29.34
N ARG A 793 -20.72 8.92 -29.48
CA ARG A 793 -21.09 7.89 -30.48
C ARG A 793 -20.47 6.53 -30.11
N ASN A 794 -21.27 5.47 -30.26
CA ASN A 794 -20.80 4.11 -30.05
C ASN A 794 -19.74 3.75 -31.10
N VAL A 795 -18.52 3.46 -30.66
CA VAL A 795 -17.50 2.78 -31.48
C VAL A 795 -17.49 1.32 -31.07
N SER A 796 -17.62 0.43 -32.05
CA SER A 796 -17.67 -1.02 -31.86
C SER A 796 -16.36 -1.57 -31.32
N THR A 797 -16.41 -2.16 -30.13
CA THR A 797 -15.27 -2.84 -29.49
C THR A 797 -14.98 -4.18 -30.16
N THR A 798 -14.24 -4.16 -31.27
CA THR A 798 -13.69 -5.36 -31.93
C THR A 798 -12.23 -5.15 -32.34
N SER A 799 -11.36 -5.07 -31.34
CA SER A 799 -9.91 -5.22 -31.50
C SER A 799 -9.32 -5.94 -30.28
N SER A 800 -9.08 -7.24 -30.39
CA SER A 800 -8.38 -8.02 -29.37
C SER A 800 -6.87 -7.84 -29.51
N GLY A 801 -6.37 -6.64 -29.19
CA GLY A 801 -4.96 -6.24 -29.34
C GLY A 801 -4.45 -5.42 -28.15
N THR A 802 -3.53 -6.03 -27.40
CA THR A 802 -2.43 -5.44 -26.60
C THR A 802 -2.71 -4.18 -25.73
N HIS A 803 -2.85 -4.40 -24.42
CA HIS A 803 -3.09 -3.39 -23.37
C HIS A 803 -1.84 -2.61 -22.88
N HIS A 804 -0.81 -2.37 -23.71
CA HIS A 804 0.52 -1.99 -23.20
C HIS A 804 0.66 -0.51 -22.80
N ARG A 805 -0.02 0.43 -23.47
CA ARG A 805 0.18 1.86 -23.18
C ARG A 805 -0.29 2.25 -21.76
N ARG A 806 0.56 2.98 -21.04
CA ARG A 806 0.22 3.62 -19.77
C ARG A 806 -0.16 5.09 -19.96
N PHE A 807 -0.94 5.59 -19.01
CA PHE A 807 -1.23 7.01 -18.78
C PHE A 807 -1.07 7.30 -17.27
N PHE A 808 -1.19 8.55 -16.83
CA PHE A 808 -1.03 8.90 -15.40
C PHE A 808 -2.20 9.68 -14.82
N LYS A 809 -2.44 9.51 -13.52
CA LYS A 809 -3.41 10.30 -12.75
C LYS A 809 -2.77 10.85 -11.49
N SER A 810 -2.83 12.17 -11.31
CA SER A 810 -2.35 12.82 -10.10
C SER A 810 -3.04 12.28 -8.84
N ALA A 811 -2.26 11.96 -7.82
CA ALA A 811 -2.71 11.65 -6.47
C ALA A 811 -3.35 12.91 -5.85
N LYS A 812 -4.70 12.95 -5.79
CA LYS A 812 -5.44 14.11 -5.26
C LYS A 812 -6.04 13.91 -3.87
N ARG A 813 -6.37 12.67 -3.50
CA ARG A 813 -7.11 12.35 -2.27
C ARG A 813 -6.16 11.72 -1.27
N GLY A 814 -6.04 12.28 -0.07
CA GLY A 814 -5.02 11.80 0.87
C GLY A 814 -3.61 12.19 0.42
N ALA A 815 -3.46 13.25 -0.38
CA ALA A 815 -2.19 13.78 -0.85
C ALA A 815 -1.96 15.23 -0.40
N GLU A 816 -2.78 15.72 0.53
CA GLU A 816 -2.82 17.11 0.97
C GLU A 816 -1.48 17.53 1.59
N ALA A 817 -0.84 16.65 2.38
CA ALA A 817 0.48 16.89 2.96
C ALA A 817 1.60 17.11 1.93
N LEU A 818 1.45 16.57 0.71
CA LEU A 818 2.39 16.76 -0.39
C LEU A 818 2.08 18.08 -1.13
N ALA A 819 0.80 18.36 -1.38
CA ALA A 819 0.32 19.56 -2.06
C ALA A 819 0.47 20.86 -1.22
N GLU A 820 0.57 20.74 0.12
CA GLU A 820 0.87 21.87 1.02
C GLU A 820 2.32 22.36 0.93
N ILE A 821 3.25 21.62 0.31
CA ILE A 821 4.63 22.05 0.09
C ILE A 821 4.72 22.85 -1.22
N THR A 822 5.11 24.12 -1.13
CA THR A 822 5.23 25.01 -2.30
C THR A 822 6.67 25.49 -2.57
N ASP A 823 7.64 25.04 -1.79
CA ASP A 823 9.03 25.48 -1.83
C ASP A 823 10.04 24.36 -2.15
N ALA A 824 9.59 23.32 -2.86
CA ALA A 824 10.41 22.17 -3.21
C ALA A 824 11.54 22.51 -4.21
N ARG A 825 12.71 21.88 -4.03
CA ARG A 825 13.86 21.92 -4.95
C ARG A 825 14.31 20.55 -5.45
N GLY A 826 13.65 19.47 -5.02
CA GLY A 826 13.93 18.10 -5.46
C GLY A 826 13.11 17.09 -4.67
N VAL A 827 12.97 15.89 -5.21
CA VAL A 827 12.18 14.79 -4.63
C VAL A 827 12.89 13.45 -4.86
N ALA A 828 12.64 12.47 -4.00
CA ALA A 828 13.09 11.07 -4.16
C ALA A 828 12.14 10.12 -3.41
N PHE A 829 12.02 8.88 -3.91
CA PHE A 829 11.35 7.78 -3.19
C PHE A 829 12.33 7.11 -2.21
N VAL A 830 11.83 6.71 -1.04
CA VAL A 830 12.56 5.94 -0.02
C VAL A 830 11.59 5.01 0.71
N ASP A 831 11.97 3.79 1.06
CA ASP A 831 11.28 2.97 2.08
C ASP A 831 12.02 3.18 3.40
N LEU A 832 11.52 4.11 4.24
CA LEU A 832 12.30 4.68 5.35
C LEU A 832 12.26 3.81 6.60
N ASP A 833 11.08 3.32 6.98
CA ASP A 833 10.93 2.48 8.18
C ASP A 833 10.88 0.98 7.87
N GLU A 834 11.36 0.58 6.69
CA GLU A 834 11.40 -0.80 6.17
C GLU A 834 10.00 -1.45 6.27
N ASP A 835 8.96 -0.71 5.90
CA ASP A 835 7.57 -1.15 5.98
C ASP A 835 7.01 -1.72 4.68
N GLY A 836 7.73 -1.52 3.58
CA GLY A 836 7.34 -2.02 2.27
C GLY A 836 6.42 -1.06 1.51
N THR A 837 6.44 0.22 1.86
CA THR A 837 5.86 1.30 1.07
C THR A 837 6.96 2.27 0.61
N LEU A 838 6.73 2.97 -0.49
CA LEU A 838 7.62 4.06 -0.92
C LEU A 838 7.12 5.38 -0.34
N ASP A 839 7.76 5.81 0.74
CA ASP A 839 7.70 7.17 1.26
C ASP A 839 8.42 8.16 0.33
N ILE A 840 8.28 9.45 0.62
CA ILE A 840 8.82 10.54 -0.19
C ILE A 840 9.74 11.43 0.64
N LEU A 841 11.00 11.55 0.21
CA LEU A 841 11.89 12.64 0.60
C LEU A 841 11.61 13.86 -0.29
N VAL A 842 11.35 15.01 0.31
CA VAL A 842 11.26 16.32 -0.34
C VAL A 842 12.42 17.21 0.12
N GLN A 843 13.25 17.63 -0.83
CA GLN A 843 14.23 18.70 -0.60
C GLN A 843 13.57 20.05 -0.82
N ARG A 844 13.86 21.02 0.05
CA ARG A 844 13.19 22.33 0.11
C ARG A 844 14.19 23.47 0.04
N ASN A 845 13.77 24.59 -0.54
CA ASN A 845 14.57 25.83 -0.55
C ASN A 845 14.39 26.68 0.73
N GLY A 846 13.52 26.25 1.65
CA GLY A 846 13.31 26.87 2.96
C GLY A 846 12.47 28.15 2.95
N ALA A 847 11.94 28.60 1.81
CA ALA A 847 11.14 29.81 1.74
C ALA A 847 9.81 29.72 2.51
N GLN A 848 9.23 28.52 2.66
CA GLN A 848 7.94 28.34 3.33
C GLN A 848 8.05 28.18 4.85
N THR A 849 9.06 27.44 5.34
CA THR A 849 9.18 27.08 6.77
C THR A 849 10.58 27.24 7.37
N GLY A 850 11.59 27.60 6.56
CA GLY A 850 13.01 27.58 6.95
C GLY A 850 13.67 26.20 6.93
N SER A 851 12.89 25.11 6.86
CA SER A 851 13.41 23.75 6.75
C SER A 851 13.89 23.43 5.33
N ARG A 852 14.96 22.64 5.22
CA ARG A 852 15.56 22.21 3.95
C ARG A 852 15.14 20.81 3.50
N ILE A 853 14.56 20.02 4.40
CA ILE A 853 14.31 18.59 4.22
C ILE A 853 12.97 18.24 4.88
N ALA A 854 12.07 17.59 4.17
CA ALA A 854 10.86 17.03 4.75
C ALA A 854 10.60 15.61 4.21
N PHE A 855 10.13 14.73 5.08
CA PHE A 855 9.65 13.40 4.73
C PHE A 855 8.13 13.36 4.75
N ILE A 856 7.55 12.66 3.79
CA ILE A 856 6.12 12.36 3.69
C ILE A 856 5.97 10.84 3.70
N GLN A 857 5.33 10.30 4.74
CA GLN A 857 5.04 8.87 4.84
C GLN A 857 3.91 8.48 3.88
N ASN A 858 4.07 7.37 3.17
CA ASN A 858 3.05 6.76 2.32
C ASN A 858 2.19 5.75 3.10
N ASN A 859 1.30 6.24 3.95
CA ASN A 859 0.38 5.38 4.73
C ASN A 859 -0.92 5.07 3.97
N PHE A 860 -0.87 4.85 2.65
CA PHE A 860 -2.01 4.33 1.89
C PHE A 860 -2.18 2.82 2.17
N PHE A 861 -3.39 2.39 2.53
CA PHE A 861 -3.72 0.97 2.61
C PHE A 861 -3.79 0.37 1.20
N GLN A 862 -2.76 -0.40 0.85
CA GLN A 862 -2.72 -1.21 -0.36
C GLN A 862 -3.00 -2.68 -0.01
N ASP A 863 -3.86 -3.32 -0.80
CA ASP A 863 -4.06 -4.76 -0.79
C ASP A 863 -3.25 -5.36 -1.95
N ALA A 864 -1.92 -5.27 -1.85
CA ALA A 864 -0.94 -5.69 -2.85
C ALA A 864 0.41 -6.02 -2.17
N PHE A 865 1.39 -6.51 -2.94
CA PHE A 865 2.65 -7.00 -2.39
C PHE A 865 3.88 -6.31 -3.00
N PHE A 866 5.00 -6.35 -2.26
CA PHE A 866 6.30 -5.85 -2.71
C PHE A 866 7.40 -6.91 -2.57
N LEU A 867 8.54 -6.68 -3.21
CA LEU A 867 9.82 -7.33 -2.93
C LEU A 867 10.92 -6.25 -2.91
N LYS A 868 11.72 -6.23 -1.85
CA LYS A 868 12.93 -5.38 -1.77
C LYS A 868 14.13 -6.26 -2.08
N ALA A 869 14.89 -5.95 -3.13
CA ALA A 869 15.97 -6.81 -3.60
C ALA A 869 17.29 -6.04 -3.71
N ILE A 870 18.39 -6.66 -3.29
CA ILE A 870 19.73 -6.07 -3.34
C ILE A 870 20.76 -7.12 -3.79
N VAL A 871 21.60 -6.76 -4.74
CA VAL A 871 22.79 -7.52 -5.16
C VAL A 871 24.04 -6.80 -4.67
N LEU A 872 24.85 -7.50 -3.91
CA LEU A 872 26.13 -7.03 -3.41
C LEU A 872 27.25 -7.28 -4.43
N ASN A 873 28.38 -6.61 -4.25
CA ASN A 873 29.55 -6.63 -5.10
C ASN A 873 30.43 -7.88 -4.93
N GLY A 874 29.99 -8.94 -4.25
CA GLY A 874 30.82 -10.14 -4.05
C GLY A 874 31.95 -9.98 -3.02
N ALA A 875 32.07 -8.82 -2.35
CA ALA A 875 32.98 -8.69 -1.23
C ALA A 875 32.62 -9.68 -0.11
N CYS A 876 33.65 -10.25 0.52
CA CYS A 876 33.53 -11.23 1.60
C CYS A 876 32.57 -12.41 1.25
N PRO A 877 32.95 -13.35 0.38
CA PRO A 877 32.04 -14.39 -0.18
C PRO A 877 31.42 -15.34 0.86
N SER A 878 32.04 -15.52 2.04
CA SER A 878 31.40 -16.15 3.22
C SER A 878 30.14 -15.42 3.70
N GLY A 879 29.93 -14.19 3.25
CA GLY A 879 29.02 -13.17 3.74
C GLY A 879 29.35 -12.69 5.16
N ILE A 880 30.61 -12.83 5.59
CA ILE A 880 31.18 -12.24 6.80
C ILE A 880 32.60 -11.76 6.48
N CYS A 881 32.82 -10.46 6.61
CA CYS A 881 34.14 -9.86 6.51
C CYS A 881 34.89 -10.00 7.84
N GLU A 882 36.20 -10.23 7.79
CA GLU A 882 37.05 -10.38 8.97
C GLU A 882 38.19 -9.36 8.94
N THR A 883 38.38 -8.64 10.05
CA THR A 883 39.51 -7.72 10.27
C THR A 883 40.16 -8.00 11.61
N SER A 884 41.34 -7.42 11.86
CA SER A 884 41.97 -7.37 13.18
C SER A 884 41.06 -6.76 14.27
N SER A 885 40.07 -5.96 13.88
CA SER A 885 39.13 -5.26 14.78
C SER A 885 37.83 -6.04 15.06
N GLY A 886 37.56 -7.13 14.33
CA GLY A 886 36.35 -7.94 14.48
C GLY A 886 35.75 -8.41 13.16
N LYS A 887 34.56 -9.02 13.25
CA LYS A 887 33.77 -9.54 12.12
C LYS A 887 32.53 -8.67 11.86
N TYR A 888 32.16 -8.51 10.59
CA TYR A 888 31.00 -7.71 10.16
C TYR A 888 30.39 -8.28 8.87
N LYS A 889 29.24 -7.74 8.44
CA LYS A 889 28.57 -8.14 7.19
C LYS A 889 28.71 -7.07 6.09
N PRO A 890 28.85 -7.46 4.81
CA PRO A 890 29.09 -6.53 3.70
C PRO A 890 27.83 -5.85 3.16
N PHE A 891 26.85 -5.51 4.00
CA PHE A 891 25.51 -5.11 3.49
C PHE A 891 25.48 -3.77 2.74
N GLY A 892 26.46 -2.89 2.95
CA GLY A 892 26.61 -1.66 2.19
C GLY A 892 27.23 -1.85 0.79
N SER A 893 27.91 -2.96 0.50
CA SER A 893 28.73 -3.09 -0.70
C SER A 893 27.92 -3.45 -1.97
N THR A 894 27.12 -2.53 -2.47
CA THR A 894 26.22 -2.75 -3.63
C THR A 894 26.95 -2.89 -4.98
N ASN A 895 26.36 -3.67 -5.90
CA ASN A 895 26.76 -3.73 -7.32
C ASN A 895 25.85 -2.80 -8.17
N PRO A 896 26.35 -1.69 -8.75
CA PRO A 896 25.56 -0.81 -9.61
C PRO A 896 25.15 -1.51 -10.91
N GLY A 897 23.88 -1.36 -11.31
CA GLY A 897 23.34 -1.94 -12.54
C GLY A 897 22.89 -3.40 -12.46
N ALA A 898 22.92 -4.00 -11.27
CA ALA A 898 22.32 -5.31 -11.06
C ALA A 898 20.83 -5.33 -11.45
N SER A 899 20.42 -6.38 -12.15
CA SER A 899 19.09 -6.51 -12.77
C SER A 899 18.22 -7.53 -12.05
N PHE A 900 16.90 -7.34 -12.08
CA PHE A 900 15.92 -8.26 -11.50
C PHE A 900 14.79 -8.50 -12.48
N LYS A 901 14.69 -9.72 -13.04
CA LYS A 901 13.58 -10.14 -13.89
C LYS A 901 12.75 -11.19 -13.19
N TYR A 902 11.44 -11.04 -13.20
CA TYR A 902 10.57 -11.98 -12.52
C TYR A 902 9.24 -12.18 -13.24
N THR A 903 8.64 -13.37 -13.07
CA THR A 903 7.24 -13.58 -13.47
C THR A 903 6.32 -13.66 -12.26
N VAL A 904 5.18 -12.98 -12.36
CA VAL A 904 4.10 -13.01 -11.38
C VAL A 904 2.83 -13.48 -12.06
N LEU A 905 2.04 -14.27 -11.34
CA LEU A 905 0.67 -14.63 -11.72
C LEU A 905 -0.30 -13.70 -11.00
N ASP A 906 -1.09 -12.94 -11.76
CA ASP A 906 -2.09 -12.06 -11.19
C ASP A 906 -3.28 -12.85 -10.59
N THR A 907 -4.17 -12.15 -9.89
CA THR A 907 -5.38 -12.78 -9.31
C THR A 907 -6.35 -13.46 -10.30
N ARG A 908 -6.19 -13.23 -11.62
CA ARG A 908 -6.97 -13.87 -12.70
C ARG A 908 -6.24 -15.09 -13.28
N GLY A 909 -4.98 -15.29 -12.93
CA GLY A 909 -4.09 -16.32 -13.47
C GLY A 909 -3.33 -15.89 -14.72
N ASP A 910 -3.40 -14.59 -15.10
CA ASP A 910 -2.60 -14.05 -16.19
C ASP A 910 -1.14 -13.90 -15.72
N ARG A 911 -0.18 -14.34 -16.55
CA ARG A 911 1.26 -14.21 -16.26
C ARG A 911 1.82 -12.95 -16.90
N SER A 912 2.51 -12.13 -16.11
CA SER A 912 3.31 -10.99 -16.56
C SER A 912 4.78 -11.20 -16.19
N ALA A 913 5.71 -10.82 -17.06
CA ALA A 913 7.09 -10.55 -16.67
C ALA A 913 7.17 -9.13 -16.09
N ALA A 914 8.21 -8.83 -15.32
CA ALA A 914 8.52 -7.49 -14.86
C ALA A 914 10.03 -7.36 -14.68
N PHE A 915 10.56 -6.15 -14.90
CA PHE A 915 11.97 -5.82 -14.73
C PHE A 915 12.17 -4.70 -13.69
N GLY A 916 13.24 -4.82 -12.90
CA GLY A 916 13.78 -3.73 -12.07
C GLY A 916 15.30 -3.71 -12.07
N THR A 917 15.89 -2.55 -11.76
CA THR A 917 17.35 -2.35 -11.74
C THR A 917 17.81 -1.67 -10.46
N GLN A 918 19.00 -2.01 -10.00
CA GLN A 918 19.66 -1.41 -8.84
C GLN A 918 20.57 -0.26 -9.26
N LEU A 919 20.53 0.86 -8.51
CA LEU A 919 21.47 1.98 -8.57
C LEU A 919 21.98 2.32 -10.01
N PRO A 920 21.09 2.62 -10.97
CA PRO A 920 21.45 2.72 -12.39
C PRO A 920 22.33 3.93 -12.72
N GLN A 921 22.31 4.97 -11.88
CA GLN A 921 23.03 6.23 -12.08
C GLN A 921 23.69 6.66 -10.77
N THR A 922 24.94 7.16 -10.84
CA THR A 922 25.74 7.65 -9.70
C THR A 922 26.22 9.10 -9.86
N GLY A 923 26.03 9.69 -11.04
CA GLY A 923 26.33 11.11 -11.29
C GLY A 923 25.33 12.09 -10.64
N TYR A 924 25.76 13.35 -10.55
CA TYR A 924 24.90 14.53 -10.29
C TYR A 924 23.90 14.42 -9.11
N GLN A 925 24.28 13.77 -8.00
CA GLN A 925 23.46 13.63 -6.77
C GLN A 925 22.05 13.07 -7.03
N VAL A 926 21.95 12.09 -7.93
CA VAL A 926 20.66 11.55 -8.39
C VAL A 926 19.85 10.81 -7.32
N LEU A 927 20.34 10.58 -6.09
CA LEU A 927 19.56 9.98 -4.99
C LEU A 927 18.78 8.69 -5.33
N HIS A 928 19.43 7.75 -6.02
CA HIS A 928 18.91 6.39 -6.08
C HIS A 928 19.16 5.65 -4.75
N THR A 929 18.28 4.71 -4.42
CA THR A 929 18.46 3.79 -3.29
C THR A 929 19.50 2.70 -3.62
N PRO A 930 20.20 2.14 -2.61
CA PRO A 930 21.15 1.04 -2.78
C PRO A 930 20.46 -0.29 -3.20
N TYR A 931 19.14 -0.39 -3.07
CA TYR A 931 18.33 -1.55 -3.42
C TYR A 931 17.36 -1.23 -4.57
N ALA A 932 16.89 -2.27 -5.27
CA ALA A 932 15.71 -2.21 -6.11
C ALA A 932 14.44 -2.47 -5.26
N PHE A 933 13.42 -1.65 -5.46
CA PHE A 933 12.11 -1.83 -4.84
C PHE A 933 11.10 -2.24 -5.92
N LEU A 934 10.51 -3.42 -5.76
CA LEU A 934 9.70 -4.08 -6.79
C LEU A 934 8.26 -4.20 -6.28
N GLY A 935 7.34 -3.41 -6.84
CA GLY A 935 5.91 -3.65 -6.67
C GLY A 935 5.48 -4.89 -7.46
N LEU A 936 4.72 -5.78 -6.83
CA LEU A 936 4.34 -7.07 -7.43
C LEU A 936 2.88 -7.07 -7.93
N GLY A 937 2.07 -6.10 -7.50
CA GLY A 937 0.62 -6.16 -7.66
C GLY A 937 -0.04 -7.18 -6.75
N ARG A 938 -1.26 -7.58 -7.13
CA ARG A 938 -2.02 -8.62 -6.45
C ARG A 938 -1.69 -9.98 -7.06
N THR A 939 -0.97 -10.79 -6.31
CA THR A 939 -0.66 -12.20 -6.60
C THR A 939 -1.37 -13.12 -5.61
N ASN A 940 -1.77 -14.31 -6.07
CA ASN A 940 -2.29 -15.37 -5.21
C ASN A 940 -1.17 -16.30 -4.67
N ASN A 941 0.04 -16.19 -5.22
CA ASN A 941 1.15 -17.13 -5.04
C ASN A 941 2.48 -16.40 -4.74
N TYR A 942 3.49 -17.20 -4.41
CA TYR A 942 4.90 -16.81 -4.48
C TYR A 942 5.27 -16.24 -5.86
N ILE A 943 6.37 -15.48 -5.91
CA ILE A 943 7.01 -15.14 -7.19
C ILE A 943 7.54 -16.45 -7.77
N GLU A 944 7.04 -16.84 -8.93
CA GLU A 944 7.27 -18.18 -9.49
C GLU A 944 8.73 -18.37 -9.87
N THR A 945 9.28 -17.39 -10.58
CA THR A 945 10.69 -17.31 -10.98
C THR A 945 11.15 -15.86 -10.82
N LEU A 946 12.23 -15.66 -10.06
CA LEU A 946 13.00 -14.43 -9.98
C LEU A 946 14.43 -14.76 -10.43
N ILE A 947 14.90 -14.05 -11.45
CA ILE A 947 16.29 -14.11 -11.91
C ILE A 947 16.93 -12.78 -11.56
N ALA A 948 18.04 -12.83 -10.81
CA ALA A 948 18.86 -11.66 -10.51
C ALA A 948 20.13 -11.72 -11.35
N GLY A 949 20.45 -10.63 -12.04
CA GLY A 949 21.64 -10.46 -12.85
C GLY A 949 22.67 -9.55 -12.19
N SER A 950 23.95 -9.81 -12.49
CA SER A 950 25.09 -8.97 -12.10
C SER A 950 26.17 -9.06 -13.18
N THR A 951 27.22 -8.27 -13.01
CA THR A 951 28.42 -8.31 -13.85
C THR A 951 29.34 -9.52 -13.60
N SER A 952 29.02 -10.40 -12.64
CA SER A 952 29.87 -11.54 -12.25
C SER A 952 30.04 -12.55 -13.40
N PRO A 953 31.10 -13.39 -13.38
CA PRO A 953 31.43 -14.29 -14.49
C PRO A 953 30.28 -15.22 -14.92
N GLN A 954 29.44 -15.62 -13.97
CA GLN A 954 28.14 -16.23 -14.23
C GLN A 954 27.08 -15.15 -14.02
N SER A 955 26.64 -14.54 -15.12
CA SER A 955 25.88 -13.27 -15.17
C SER A 955 24.60 -13.24 -14.34
N SER A 956 24.02 -14.38 -13.97
CA SER A 956 22.74 -14.43 -13.28
C SER A 956 22.54 -15.65 -12.39
N THR A 957 21.62 -15.51 -11.44
CA THR A 957 21.18 -16.59 -10.55
C THR A 957 19.65 -16.63 -10.48
N THR A 958 19.07 -17.82 -10.52
CA THR A 958 17.62 -18.03 -10.47
C THR A 958 17.16 -18.50 -9.09
N LEU A 959 16.06 -17.93 -8.62
CA LEU A 959 15.33 -18.29 -7.42
C LEU A 959 13.88 -18.62 -7.78
N GLU A 960 13.38 -19.75 -7.32
CA GLU A 960 11.99 -20.16 -7.46
C GLU A 960 11.24 -20.00 -6.13
N GLY A 961 9.95 -19.66 -6.19
CA GLY A 961 9.09 -19.59 -5.01
C GLY A 961 9.44 -18.47 -4.02
N VAL A 962 9.95 -17.33 -4.49
CA VAL A 962 10.35 -16.22 -3.62
C VAL A 962 9.13 -15.62 -2.93
N ILE A 963 9.25 -15.38 -1.62
CA ILE A 963 8.15 -14.95 -0.75
C ILE A 963 7.90 -13.44 -0.92
N PRO A 964 6.67 -13.01 -1.27
CA PRO A 964 6.31 -11.59 -1.28
C PRO A 964 6.39 -10.95 0.13
N ASN A 965 6.46 -9.62 0.17
CA ASN A 965 6.65 -8.81 1.39
C ASN A 965 7.91 -9.19 2.18
N SER A 966 9.02 -9.35 1.46
CA SER A 966 10.33 -9.73 2.00
C SER A 966 11.44 -8.83 1.46
N LYS A 967 12.61 -8.94 2.09
CA LYS A 967 13.87 -8.33 1.64
C LYS A 967 14.85 -9.45 1.28
N LEU A 968 15.32 -9.46 0.04
CA LEU A 968 16.25 -10.46 -0.50
C LEU A 968 17.62 -9.84 -0.71
N VAL A 969 18.63 -10.38 -0.03
CA VAL A 969 20.04 -10.01 -0.21
C VAL A 969 20.76 -11.14 -0.96
N LEU A 970 21.43 -10.77 -2.04
CA LEU A 970 22.19 -11.68 -2.89
C LEU A 970 23.66 -11.24 -2.91
N ASN A 971 24.59 -12.15 -2.65
CA ASN A 971 26.04 -11.90 -2.79
C ASN A 971 26.65 -12.93 -3.74
N PRO A 972 27.08 -12.54 -4.96
CA PRO A 972 27.79 -13.43 -5.87
C PRO A 972 29.14 -13.86 -5.28
N ASN A 973 29.54 -15.12 -5.45
CA ASN A 973 30.93 -15.50 -5.20
C ASN A 973 31.85 -14.99 -6.33
N ALA A 974 33.16 -14.96 -6.07
CA ALA A 974 34.16 -14.44 -7.02
C ALA A 974 34.24 -15.22 -8.36
N ASP A 975 33.78 -16.47 -8.39
CA ASP A 975 33.64 -17.29 -9.60
C ASP A 975 32.23 -17.23 -10.21
N GLY A 976 31.29 -16.56 -9.56
CA GLY A 976 29.89 -16.42 -9.94
C GLY A 976 29.02 -17.66 -9.73
N THR A 977 29.57 -18.82 -9.37
CA THR A 977 28.83 -20.11 -9.43
C THR A 977 27.80 -20.25 -8.31
N ASP A 978 28.21 -20.02 -7.08
CA ASP A 978 27.38 -20.07 -5.88
C ASP A 978 27.10 -18.67 -5.34
N TRP A 979 25.90 -18.15 -5.54
CA TRP A 979 25.47 -16.88 -4.95
C TRP A 979 24.90 -17.15 -3.55
N LYS A 980 25.41 -16.46 -2.52
CA LYS A 980 24.80 -16.47 -1.18
C LYS A 980 23.46 -15.74 -1.23
N ARG A 981 22.42 -16.34 -0.64
CA ARG A 981 21.04 -15.84 -0.67
C ARG A 981 20.52 -15.72 0.77
N GLU A 982 20.26 -14.51 1.24
CA GLU A 982 19.66 -14.25 2.56
C GLU A 982 18.27 -13.61 2.38
N LEU A 983 17.22 -14.32 2.82
CA LEU A 983 15.83 -13.85 2.76
C LEU A 983 15.37 -13.38 4.14
N PHE A 984 15.08 -12.09 4.26
CA PHE A 984 14.59 -11.46 5.49
C PHE A 984 13.07 -11.26 5.39
N LEU A 985 12.35 -11.87 6.33
CA LEU A 985 10.90 -11.71 6.49
C LEU A 985 10.65 -10.75 7.64
N ARG A 986 9.86 -9.69 7.43
CA ARG A 986 9.42 -8.82 8.52
C ARG A 986 8.38 -9.58 9.37
N PRO A 987 8.67 -9.96 10.63
CA PRO A 987 7.72 -10.69 11.44
C PRO A 987 6.51 -9.80 11.74
N GLY A 988 5.33 -10.18 11.23
CA GLY A 988 4.11 -9.43 11.51
C GLY A 988 3.87 -9.32 13.01
N GLN A 989 3.37 -8.17 13.49
CA GLN A 989 3.13 -7.89 14.93
C GLN A 989 2.25 -8.95 15.62
N TRP A 990 1.48 -9.73 14.85
CA TRP A 990 0.65 -10.82 15.30
C TRP A 990 1.38 -12.15 15.54
N LEU A 991 2.63 -12.32 15.09
CA LEU A 991 3.34 -13.60 15.11
C LEU A 991 3.39 -14.23 16.51
N TRP A 992 3.79 -13.45 17.52
CA TRP A 992 3.85 -13.89 18.91
C TRP A 992 2.46 -14.20 19.49
N TRP A 993 1.41 -13.51 19.05
CA TRP A 993 0.03 -13.76 19.47
C TRP A 993 -0.53 -15.03 18.84
N VAL A 994 -0.28 -15.25 17.55
CA VAL A 994 -0.63 -16.50 16.87
C VAL A 994 0.11 -17.67 17.55
N LEU A 995 1.43 -17.54 17.77
CA LEU A 995 2.22 -18.54 18.48
C LEU A 995 1.67 -18.82 19.89
N PHE A 996 1.37 -17.78 20.69
CA PHE A 996 0.79 -17.94 22.02
C PHE A 996 -0.56 -18.65 21.98
N THR A 997 -1.46 -18.27 21.06
CA THR A 997 -2.77 -18.95 20.92
C THR A 997 -2.63 -20.40 20.46
N LEU A 998 -1.65 -20.70 19.60
CA LEU A 998 -1.38 -22.05 19.10
C LEU A 998 -0.76 -22.94 20.19
N VAL A 999 0.20 -22.42 20.95
CA VAL A 999 0.76 -23.10 22.14
C VAL A 999 -0.32 -23.34 23.19
N ALA A 1000 -1.16 -22.34 23.50
CA ALA A 1000 -2.26 -22.49 24.46
C ALA A 1000 -3.29 -23.54 23.99
N ALA A 1001 -3.66 -23.54 22.71
CA ALA A 1001 -4.55 -24.55 22.13
C ALA A 1001 -3.94 -25.96 22.21
N THR A 1002 -2.65 -26.12 21.87
CA THR A 1002 -1.93 -27.39 21.97
C THR A 1002 -1.86 -27.90 23.41
N VAL A 1003 -1.61 -27.03 24.40
CA VAL A 1003 -1.60 -27.40 25.82
C VAL A 1003 -3.00 -27.83 26.28
N ILE A 1004 -4.06 -27.13 25.88
CA ILE A 1004 -5.45 -27.51 26.20
C ILE A 1004 -5.78 -28.88 25.59
N LEU A 1005 -5.41 -29.13 24.33
CA LEU A 1005 -5.60 -30.42 23.67
C LEU A 1005 -4.82 -31.54 24.37
N LEU A 1006 -3.57 -31.30 24.77
CA LEU A 1006 -2.74 -32.25 25.51
C LEU A 1006 -3.36 -32.61 26.86
N VAL A 1007 -3.90 -31.62 27.60
CA VAL A 1007 -4.63 -31.87 28.85
C VAL A 1007 -5.89 -32.70 28.61
N VAL A 1008 -6.68 -32.41 27.56
CA VAL A 1008 -7.87 -33.21 27.20
C VAL A 1008 -7.48 -34.66 26.87
N VAL A 1009 -6.46 -34.88 26.05
CA VAL A 1009 -5.94 -36.22 25.71
C VAL A 1009 -5.46 -36.95 26.97
N MET A 1010 -4.72 -36.27 27.85
CA MET A 1010 -4.23 -36.86 29.10
C MET A 1010 -5.38 -37.26 30.04
N VAL A 1011 -6.42 -36.43 30.17
CA VAL A 1011 -7.62 -36.73 30.97
C VAL A 1011 -8.39 -37.92 30.39
N LEU A 1012 -8.57 -37.96 29.06
CA LEU A 1012 -9.23 -39.10 28.39
C LEU A 1012 -8.44 -40.40 28.59
N HIS A 1013 -7.11 -40.38 28.41
CA HIS A 1013 -6.26 -41.55 28.61
C HIS A 1013 -6.23 -42.03 30.07
N ILE A 1014 -6.28 -41.11 31.05
CA ILE A 1014 -6.41 -41.47 32.48
C ILE A 1014 -7.78 -42.11 32.76
N ASN A 1015 -8.84 -41.66 32.11
CA ASN A 1015 -10.17 -42.25 32.27
C ASN A 1015 -10.27 -43.63 31.61
N GLU A 1016 -9.76 -43.78 30.39
CA GLU A 1016 -9.64 -45.06 29.65
C GLU A 1016 -8.88 -46.10 30.48
N LYS A 1017 -7.68 -45.75 30.96
CA LYS A 1017 -6.88 -46.65 31.83
C LYS A 1017 -7.60 -47.04 33.13
N ARG A 1018 -8.42 -46.14 33.70
CA ARG A 1018 -9.26 -46.45 34.87
C ARG A 1018 -10.44 -47.36 34.53
N GLU A 1019 -10.95 -47.32 33.30
CA GLU A 1019 -11.98 -48.22 32.79
C GLU A 1019 -11.39 -49.63 32.63
N ASP A 1020 -10.25 -49.75 31.93
CA ASP A 1020 -9.49 -51.00 31.74
C ASP A 1020 -9.16 -51.69 33.06
N GLU A 1021 -8.70 -50.93 34.07
CA GLU A 1021 -8.41 -51.47 35.40
C GLU A 1021 -9.67 -52.01 36.11
N ARG A 1022 -10.86 -51.44 35.86
CA ARG A 1022 -12.13 -52.00 36.37
C ARG A 1022 -12.52 -53.25 35.62
N GLU A 1023 -12.38 -53.28 34.29
CA GLU A 1023 -12.71 -54.45 33.47
C GLU A 1023 -11.80 -55.62 33.81
N ARG A 1024 -10.49 -55.39 33.94
CA ARG A 1024 -9.53 -56.40 34.38
C ARG A 1024 -9.85 -56.96 35.77
N LYS A 1025 -10.31 -56.12 36.71
CA LYS A 1025 -10.79 -56.57 38.03
C LYS A 1025 -12.08 -57.40 37.93
N LYS A 1026 -13.04 -57.00 37.09
CA LYS A 1026 -14.25 -57.80 36.83
C LYS A 1026 -13.91 -59.17 36.23
N ALA A 1027 -13.00 -59.22 35.25
CA ALA A 1027 -12.54 -60.47 34.64
C ALA A 1027 -11.85 -61.39 35.66
N LEU A 1028 -10.97 -60.85 36.51
CA LEU A 1028 -10.35 -61.61 37.60
C LEU A 1028 -11.38 -62.14 38.62
N HIS A 1029 -12.43 -61.36 38.92
CA HIS A 1029 -13.53 -61.84 39.76
C HIS A 1029 -14.36 -62.93 39.10
N HIS A 1030 -14.59 -62.88 37.77
CA HIS A 1030 -15.29 -63.94 37.04
C HIS A 1030 -14.49 -65.25 37.05
N ILE A 1031 -13.19 -65.19 36.77
CA ILE A 1031 -12.29 -66.36 36.77
C ILE A 1031 -12.23 -67.03 38.15
N ASN A 1032 -12.25 -66.24 39.24
CA ASN A 1032 -12.31 -66.80 40.60
C ASN A 1032 -13.68 -67.39 40.98
N PHE A 1033 -14.75 -67.08 40.24
CA PHE A 1033 -16.08 -67.68 40.44
C PHE A 1033 -16.29 -68.94 39.58
N ASP A 1034 -15.63 -69.06 38.42
CA ASP A 1034 -15.61 -70.29 37.60
C ASP A 1034 -14.64 -71.37 38.14
N ALA A 1035 -13.85 -71.04 39.19
CA ALA A 1035 -12.85 -71.91 39.81
C ALA A 1035 -13.26 -72.45 41.20
N LEU A 1036 -14.52 -72.27 41.59
CA LEU A 1036 -15.16 -72.74 42.84
C LEU A 1036 -16.36 -73.66 42.52
#